data_AF-A0AAN7YQV3-F1
#
_entry.id   AF-A0AAN7YQV3-F1
#
_cell.length_a   1.000
_cell.length_b   1.000
_cell.length_c   1.000
_cell.angle_alpha   90.00
_cell.angle_beta   90.00
_cell.angle_gamma   90.00
#
_symmetry.space_group_name_H-M   'P 1'
#
loop_
_entity.id
_entity.type
_entity.pdbx_description
1 polymer ?
#
loop_
_entity_poly.entity_id
_entity_poly.type
_entity_poly.pdbx_seq_one_letter_code
_entity_poly.pdbx_strand_id
1 'polypeptide(L)'
;MRIKYFFKILLAVIIGLVVAYISHILTFNHVWTSVFITQPFIFITTGLMIQSTLLPYNLGKLMFIPYFNLVYFNNPTSRFDVIPFLKFLLTGVTPLILVLVTGIIFNMEFSSTHFIQTSKTILKTNRKFISIIEREFEIKTLEAINYPLKNTYQKNIVKNLTNRIDLENKKFNNKNNNNNNNNNNNNTFIKSEPTSPIISNYEEEEEDAVDDDDDNDDDDNDNDDDDDDDDDDKTNKDEILSQPQQHSEFKKKKLSFQIPIYLKPKKQPLPLSPLNDIVKKFHLNDNGSPTSSINTEFTTTSTIDRKKIKHEKSQKPKIPPHLNLDGENQEVTDIHALGSQLKHQDETTTTTTTTTEETGFNRTHNFFKITMEKLNIVSSRNLNYMEKYLVEAKKEFWNKDLFGYFSELSYLLETNHKKLLTINTAVLENIGSDRSQTLLEILPHLNTLISTIVKIFKIMEKQIDKKYKPAENTPQLINDENFDTNNLFQTIDIKEFPDIIDLKKGKHFLKSTESIQRISGLRKYKTLEYSQYKILMCFDCVDKTIKDINNILSETYDPETSFSVKNIDEETRVNFLLSAFKKFSKDQKVLSSTVFLLSHRLWKKTSGRRQHLTMITCTLSKWYNGILKFKNNLGKEDYPLDFPQLNYTLKERIEIIWKLFTIRVLVKWRYSLSFSIGVSVFSIVYYELKIHSTFILFRNLAWAVITYSLVSTPTVGALAFFSILRVIGAILGSILGFACAEIYSKTNDPARAFIFVASTFLFTFLSCVMTRTKSFEKLVTFFILSFVVVAFLAYPSNQPSIITSLLRMMHILFAVLLVLVISVLFSPFYEHKQLKSNLYQFPFKLTQSFNFLICNTLIDPNVLPPESRQLFYRSNKFNYIQKEVPIEMNQKQFKELLSKQLNLLRYQIPIQRTLLFHSRYELLPFQKSKYYHLRRLLYTETKLFHSLLALEFITVSALPKKHLNEIGKIITNNLLKLMSELDYSTRSYMINIRSTLKNERIVQENHSKKICNEITRDIGEYIYKNRYDRESLNLLRYCSAIIFCLISFVDLFNLVFDKVVNLSSTTILKRTDHLSTPTPFTSQTPPYNIEIEDEEVEEALKIPITNKSPRIAGHISERDIKEIMENTDYRIKREIDVPDILLDEIDATDDHDNKDEAYFKATDDIDESREFEIITDIIKDESSPPPQRNIGNSSQ
;
A
#
# COMPACT_ATOMS: atom_id res chain seq x y z
N MET A 1 12.37 17.23 -3.22
CA MET A 1 11.51 17.85 -2.17
C MET A 1 12.26 18.40 -0.96
N ARG A 2 13.30 17.72 -0.44
CA ARG A 2 14.00 18.07 0.83
C ARG A 2 14.33 19.57 1.01
N ILE A 3 14.83 20.27 -0.01
CA ILE A 3 15.11 21.73 0.04
C ILE A 3 13.88 22.56 0.43
N LYS A 4 12.69 22.27 -0.13
CA LYS A 4 11.43 22.97 0.25
C LYS A 4 10.97 22.66 1.68
N TYR A 5 11.48 21.59 2.30
CA TYR A 5 11.22 21.26 3.70
C TYR A 5 12.18 22.04 4.62
N PHE A 6 13.48 22.12 4.28
CA PHE A 6 14.45 22.95 4.99
C PHE A 6 14.10 24.45 4.92
N PHE A 7 13.68 24.97 3.77
CA PHE A 7 13.22 26.36 3.68
C PHE A 7 12.02 26.66 4.62
N LYS A 8 11.12 25.70 4.81
CA LYS A 8 9.99 25.83 5.75
C LYS A 8 10.42 25.77 7.21
N ILE A 9 11.45 24.98 7.55
CA ILE A 9 12.10 25.01 8.87
C ILE A 9 12.72 26.38 9.12
N LEU A 10 13.51 26.88 8.17
CA LEU A 10 14.14 28.20 8.25
C LEU A 10 13.11 29.31 8.45
N LEU A 11 12.03 29.30 7.65
CA LEU A 11 10.93 30.25 7.77
C LEU A 11 10.23 30.18 9.13
N ALA A 12 10.00 28.98 9.69
CA ALA A 12 9.44 28.83 11.03
C ALA A 12 10.37 29.42 12.10
N VAL A 13 11.67 29.13 12.04
CA VAL A 13 12.65 29.68 13.00
C VAL A 13 12.71 31.21 12.90
N ILE A 14 12.77 31.78 11.68
CA ILE A 14 12.78 33.24 11.47
C ILE A 14 11.49 33.89 12.02
N ILE A 15 10.30 33.33 11.73
CA ILE A 15 9.03 33.84 12.28
C ILE A 15 9.05 33.79 13.81
N GLY A 16 9.53 32.70 14.41
CA GLY A 16 9.64 32.56 15.86
C GLY A 16 10.57 33.60 16.49
N LEU A 17 11.71 33.89 15.84
CA LEU A 17 12.67 34.91 16.27
C LEU A 17 12.10 36.33 16.18
N VAL A 18 11.46 36.67 15.06
CA VAL A 18 10.85 38.00 14.85
C VAL A 18 9.73 38.25 15.87
N VAL A 19 8.88 37.24 16.13
CA VAL A 19 7.80 37.38 17.12
C VAL A 19 8.36 37.41 18.55
N ALA A 20 9.46 36.70 18.85
CA ALA A 20 10.14 36.80 20.15
C ALA A 20 10.65 38.22 20.41
N TYR A 21 11.27 38.83 19.40
CA TYR A 21 11.79 40.19 19.45
C TYR A 21 10.68 41.23 19.63
N ILE A 22 9.61 41.14 18.84
CA ILE A 22 8.42 42.00 18.98
C ILE A 22 7.79 41.84 20.37
N SER A 23 7.62 40.60 20.85
CA SER A 23 7.08 40.35 22.18
C SER A 23 7.96 41.00 23.25
N HIS A 24 9.27 40.77 23.25
CA HIS A 24 10.19 41.36 24.23
C HIS A 24 10.19 42.90 24.21
N ILE A 25 10.07 43.54 23.05
CA ILE A 25 9.92 45.01 22.96
C ILE A 25 8.63 45.49 23.64
N LEU A 26 7.52 44.79 23.42
CA LEU A 26 6.20 45.15 23.95
C LEU A 26 6.05 44.86 25.44
N THR A 27 6.57 43.73 25.92
CA THR A 27 6.32 43.22 27.27
C THR A 27 7.47 43.48 28.24
N PHE A 28 8.67 43.75 27.71
CA PHE A 28 9.91 43.88 28.48
C PHE A 28 10.07 42.68 29.43
N ASN A 29 10.51 42.90 30.66
CA ASN A 29 10.70 41.84 31.66
C ASN A 29 9.37 41.40 32.34
N HIS A 30 8.21 41.91 31.91
CA HIS A 30 6.93 41.55 32.54
C HIS A 30 6.35 40.26 31.93
N VAL A 31 6.56 39.14 32.62
CA VAL A 31 6.22 37.82 32.06
C VAL A 31 4.73 37.54 32.00
N TRP A 32 3.90 38.09 32.90
CA TRP A 32 2.44 37.98 32.75
C TRP A 32 1.97 38.58 31.44
N THR A 33 2.47 39.78 31.06
CA THR A 33 2.20 40.38 29.74
C THR A 33 2.78 39.52 28.61
N SER A 34 3.96 38.94 28.81
CA SER A 34 4.59 38.03 27.84
C SER A 34 3.75 36.79 27.59
N VAL A 35 3.14 36.19 28.61
CA VAL A 35 2.21 35.05 28.46
C VAL A 35 0.92 35.49 27.77
N PHE A 36 0.36 36.65 28.12
CA PHE A 36 -0.83 37.20 27.46
C PHE A 36 -0.64 37.53 25.97
N ILE A 37 0.59 37.80 25.49
CA ILE A 37 0.91 37.86 24.05
C ILE A 37 1.20 36.45 23.48
N THR A 38 1.88 35.59 24.25
CA THR A 38 2.21 34.21 23.85
C THR A 38 0.95 33.40 23.51
N GLN A 39 -0.08 33.44 24.35
CA GLN A 39 -1.29 32.62 24.21
C GLN A 39 -2.08 32.87 22.90
N PRO A 40 -2.48 34.12 22.53
CA PRO A 40 -3.14 34.38 21.26
C PRO A 40 -2.21 34.11 20.06
N PHE A 41 -0.90 34.37 20.18
CA PHE A 41 0.05 34.03 19.12
C PHE A 41 0.10 32.52 18.85
N ILE A 42 0.25 31.68 19.87
CA ILE A 42 0.24 30.22 19.73
C ILE A 42 -1.10 29.73 19.18
N PHE A 43 -2.22 30.28 19.64
CA PHE A 43 -3.56 29.91 19.19
C PHE A 43 -3.77 30.20 17.69
N ILE A 44 -3.55 31.46 17.27
CA ILE A 44 -3.73 31.91 15.88
C ILE A 44 -2.81 31.13 14.94
N THR A 45 -1.52 31.05 15.26
CA THR A 45 -0.55 30.37 14.39
C THR A 45 -0.79 28.87 14.32
N THR A 46 -1.14 28.21 15.42
CA THR A 46 -1.52 26.79 15.41
C THR A 46 -2.73 26.55 14.51
N GLY A 47 -3.79 27.37 14.65
CA GLY A 47 -4.98 27.29 13.79
C GLY A 47 -4.65 27.40 12.30
N LEU A 48 -3.88 28.42 11.92
CA LEU A 48 -3.40 28.60 10.53
C LEU A 48 -2.57 27.40 10.04
N MET A 49 -1.63 26.90 10.85
CA MET A 49 -0.64 25.91 10.43
C MET A 49 -1.18 24.47 10.36
N ILE A 50 -2.31 24.17 11.02
CA ILE A 50 -2.98 22.86 10.88
C ILE A 50 -3.55 22.68 9.46
N GLN A 51 -3.91 23.77 8.77
CA GLN A 51 -4.38 23.74 7.37
C GLN A 51 -3.34 24.21 6.34
N SER A 52 -2.27 24.88 6.78
CA SER A 52 -1.30 25.50 5.86
C SER A 52 -0.48 24.48 5.08
N THR A 53 -0.66 24.49 3.75
CA THR A 53 0.23 23.81 2.80
C THR A 53 1.61 24.48 2.73
N LEU A 54 1.70 25.78 3.05
CA LEU A 54 2.95 26.53 3.09
C LEU A 54 3.78 26.10 4.30
N LEU A 55 3.25 26.18 5.52
CA LEU A 55 3.96 25.81 6.74
C LEU A 55 3.13 24.82 7.58
N PRO A 56 3.28 23.50 7.35
CA PRO A 56 2.52 22.48 8.07
C PRO A 56 2.83 22.50 9.57
N TYR A 57 1.81 22.29 10.42
CA TYR A 57 1.90 22.36 11.89
C TYR A 57 3.14 21.68 12.51
N ASN A 58 3.53 20.48 12.04
CA ASN A 58 4.71 19.78 12.54
C ASN A 58 6.05 20.52 12.31
N LEU A 59 6.13 21.40 11.30
CA LEU A 59 7.24 22.34 11.13
C LEU A 59 6.98 23.66 11.86
N GLY A 60 5.73 24.13 11.84
CA GLY A 60 5.30 25.35 12.55
C GLY A 60 5.73 25.39 14.00
N LYS A 61 5.62 24.26 14.72
CA LYS A 61 6.11 24.10 16.11
C LYS A 61 7.54 24.60 16.36
N LEU A 62 8.42 24.52 15.36
CA LEU A 62 9.82 24.92 15.49
C LEU A 62 9.98 26.43 15.70
N MET A 63 8.93 27.25 15.49
CA MET A 63 8.92 28.67 15.86
C MET A 63 8.71 28.90 17.36
N PHE A 64 8.07 27.97 18.08
CA PHE A 64 7.83 28.11 19.53
C PHE A 64 9.11 27.91 20.34
N ILE A 65 10.10 27.18 19.81
CA ILE A 65 11.38 26.91 20.48
C ILE A 65 12.26 28.17 20.58
N PRO A 66 12.60 28.91 19.49
CA PRO A 66 13.34 30.17 19.61
C PRO A 66 12.55 31.20 20.41
N TYR A 67 11.22 31.25 20.25
CA TYR A 67 10.34 32.13 21.01
C TYR A 67 10.45 31.88 22.52
N PHE A 68 10.23 30.63 22.96
CA PHE A 68 10.31 30.27 24.38
C PHE A 68 11.72 30.49 24.95
N ASN A 69 12.76 30.15 24.19
CA ASN A 69 14.15 30.29 24.63
C ASN A 69 14.55 31.77 24.82
N LEU A 70 14.20 32.65 23.86
CA LEU A 70 14.51 34.07 24.00
C LEU A 70 13.70 34.76 25.11
N VAL A 71 12.39 34.51 25.18
CA VAL A 71 11.49 35.18 26.13
C VAL A 71 11.68 34.68 27.58
N TYR A 72 11.84 33.36 27.81
CA TYR A 72 11.83 32.79 29.17
C TYR A 72 13.20 32.27 29.65
N PHE A 73 14.17 32.02 28.76
CA PHE A 73 15.47 31.46 29.14
C PHE A 73 16.59 32.51 29.10
N ASN A 74 16.85 33.12 27.93
CA ASN A 74 17.95 34.09 27.74
C ASN A 74 17.67 35.48 28.34
N ASN A 75 16.41 35.92 28.37
CA ASN A 75 15.91 37.18 28.96
C ASN A 75 16.88 38.38 28.88
N PRO A 76 16.97 39.08 27.72
CA PRO A 76 17.92 40.16 27.49
C PRO A 76 17.86 41.26 28.57
N THR A 77 19.03 41.67 29.07
CA THR A 77 19.13 42.66 30.16
C THR A 77 18.82 44.10 29.72
N SER A 78 18.82 44.38 28.41
CA SER A 78 18.40 45.67 27.85
C SER A 78 17.35 45.48 26.75
N ARG A 79 16.38 46.38 26.71
CA ARG A 79 15.21 46.36 25.81
C ARG A 79 15.56 46.39 24.31
N PHE A 80 16.78 46.78 23.97
CA PHE A 80 17.24 46.98 22.60
C PHE A 80 18.47 46.12 22.23
N ASP A 81 18.84 45.13 23.06
CA ASP A 81 19.97 44.26 22.70
C ASP A 81 19.58 43.27 21.59
N VAL A 82 19.98 43.60 20.37
CA VAL A 82 19.80 42.77 19.17
C VAL A 82 20.80 41.61 19.12
N ILE A 83 21.90 41.65 19.89
CA ILE A 83 23.01 40.70 19.78
C ILE A 83 22.60 39.26 20.16
N PRO A 84 21.81 38.99 21.21
CA PRO A 84 21.26 37.66 21.49
C PRO A 84 20.39 37.11 20.35
N PHE A 85 19.56 37.95 19.74
CA PHE A 85 18.68 37.57 18.64
C PHE A 85 19.49 37.24 17.38
N LEU A 86 20.50 38.07 17.05
CA LEU A 86 21.39 37.85 15.92
C LEU A 86 22.27 36.60 16.12
N LYS A 87 22.80 36.38 17.32
CA LYS A 87 23.55 35.15 17.68
C LYS A 87 22.66 33.91 17.53
N PHE A 88 21.42 33.95 18.02
CA PHE A 88 20.48 32.83 17.87
C PHE A 88 20.15 32.58 16.39
N LEU A 89 19.85 33.63 15.62
CA LEU A 89 19.61 33.54 14.18
C LEU A 89 20.79 32.87 13.46
N LEU A 90 22.03 33.29 13.75
CA LEU A 90 23.23 32.72 13.15
C LEU A 90 23.41 31.23 13.51
N THR A 91 23.18 30.83 14.76
CA THR A 91 23.20 29.42 15.17
C THR A 91 22.03 28.58 14.64
N GLY A 92 20.91 29.19 14.24
CA GLY A 92 19.83 28.50 13.52
C GLY A 92 20.09 28.36 12.02
N VAL A 93 20.66 29.40 11.40
CA VAL A 93 20.95 29.47 9.96
C VAL A 93 22.13 28.58 9.58
N THR A 94 23.24 28.64 10.32
CA THR A 94 24.51 27.99 9.92
C THR A 94 24.39 26.46 9.81
N PRO A 95 23.80 25.72 10.78
CA PRO A 95 23.58 24.29 10.64
C PRO A 95 22.60 23.95 9.51
N LEU A 96 21.64 24.83 9.21
CA LEU A 96 20.67 24.61 8.14
C LEU A 96 21.32 24.77 6.75
N ILE A 97 22.23 25.73 6.59
CA ILE A 97 23.10 25.84 5.40
C ILE A 97 23.99 24.61 5.28
N LEU A 98 24.63 24.18 6.37
CA LEU A 98 25.50 22.99 6.36
C LEU A 98 24.74 21.71 6.01
N VAL A 99 23.53 21.51 6.52
CA VAL A 99 22.64 20.39 6.17
C VAL A 99 22.11 20.49 4.73
N LEU A 100 21.93 21.70 4.20
CA LEU A 100 21.57 21.90 2.79
C LEU A 100 22.75 21.56 1.85
N VAL A 101 23.95 22.01 2.16
CA VAL A 101 25.19 21.73 1.39
C VAL A 101 25.52 20.24 1.43
N THR A 102 25.61 19.65 2.63
CA THR A 102 25.86 18.20 2.78
C THR A 102 24.72 17.35 2.18
N GLY A 103 23.47 17.80 2.27
CA GLY A 103 22.32 17.15 1.64
C GLY A 103 22.28 17.23 0.11
N ILE A 104 23.00 18.18 -0.50
CA ILE A 104 23.23 18.24 -1.95
C ILE A 104 24.41 17.34 -2.34
N ILE A 105 25.52 17.40 -1.60
CA ILE A 105 26.76 16.67 -1.90
C ILE A 105 26.61 15.15 -1.73
N PHE A 106 26.10 14.69 -0.57
CA PHE A 106 26.32 13.31 -0.13
C PHE A 106 25.20 12.32 -0.44
N ASN A 107 23.96 12.76 -0.74
CA ASN A 107 22.86 11.79 -0.88
C ASN A 107 21.60 12.26 -1.65
N MET A 108 21.73 12.53 -2.96
CA MET A 108 20.58 12.57 -3.85
C MET A 108 20.18 11.15 -4.34
N GLU A 109 19.60 10.35 -3.44
CA GLU A 109 18.73 9.23 -3.83
C GLU A 109 17.55 9.80 -4.64
N PHE A 110 17.54 9.56 -5.95
CA PHE A 110 16.52 10.08 -6.86
C PHE A 110 15.22 9.28 -6.79
N SER A 111 14.08 9.95 -6.94
CA SER A 111 12.78 9.29 -7.01
C SER A 111 12.68 8.40 -8.27
N SER A 112 13.42 8.70 -9.34
CA SER A 112 13.62 7.78 -10.47
C SER A 112 14.32 6.46 -10.07
N THR A 113 15.37 6.50 -9.23
CA THR A 113 16.01 5.29 -8.72
C THR A 113 15.06 4.48 -7.83
N HIS A 114 14.29 5.14 -6.96
CA HIS A 114 13.27 4.46 -6.15
C HIS A 114 12.09 3.92 -6.97
N PHE A 115 11.70 4.61 -8.05
CA PHE A 115 10.71 4.12 -9.02
C PHE A 115 11.18 2.77 -9.59
N ILE A 116 12.40 2.72 -10.13
CA ILE A 116 13.02 1.50 -10.68
C ILE A 116 13.13 0.35 -9.65
N GLN A 117 13.58 0.64 -8.43
CA GLN A 117 13.60 -0.34 -7.33
C GLN A 117 12.19 -0.86 -7.00
N THR A 118 11.18 0.01 -7.06
CA THR A 118 9.78 -0.36 -6.79
C THR A 118 9.21 -1.19 -7.94
N SER A 119 9.47 -0.86 -9.21
CA SER A 119 9.10 -1.66 -10.37
C SER A 119 9.71 -3.07 -10.32
N LYS A 120 11.01 -3.19 -10.01
CA LYS A 120 11.67 -4.49 -9.77
C LYS A 120 10.96 -5.29 -8.65
N THR A 121 10.60 -4.61 -7.56
CA THR A 121 9.90 -5.25 -6.44
C THR A 121 8.50 -5.73 -6.85
N ILE A 122 7.76 -4.96 -7.66
CA ILE A 122 6.45 -5.36 -8.20
C ILE A 122 6.61 -6.57 -9.13
N LEU A 123 7.59 -6.58 -10.04
CA LEU A 123 7.88 -7.76 -10.89
C LEU A 123 8.15 -9.02 -10.04
N LYS A 124 8.97 -8.91 -8.99
CA LYS A 124 9.27 -10.03 -8.07
C LYS A 124 8.05 -10.46 -7.25
N THR A 125 7.17 -9.53 -6.86
CA THR A 125 5.90 -9.84 -6.20
C THR A 125 4.92 -10.53 -7.15
N ASN A 126 4.76 -10.03 -8.38
CA ASN A 126 3.87 -10.63 -9.40
C ASN A 126 4.34 -12.04 -9.77
N ARG A 127 5.66 -12.27 -9.92
CA ARG A 127 6.21 -13.63 -10.13
C ARG A 127 5.78 -14.60 -9.02
N LYS A 128 5.93 -14.17 -7.76
CA LYS A 128 5.51 -14.97 -6.59
C LYS A 128 3.99 -15.18 -6.54
N PHE A 129 3.22 -14.17 -6.91
CA PHE A 129 1.75 -14.25 -6.95
C PHE A 129 1.29 -15.34 -7.92
N ILE A 130 1.85 -15.32 -9.14
CA ILE A 130 1.60 -16.32 -10.20
C ILE A 130 2.04 -17.73 -9.77
N SER A 131 3.20 -17.85 -9.13
CA SER A 131 3.68 -19.14 -8.60
C SER A 131 2.80 -19.70 -7.48
N ILE A 132 1.97 -18.88 -6.81
CA ILE A 132 1.00 -19.35 -5.81
C ILE A 132 -0.34 -19.68 -6.46
N ILE A 133 -0.77 -18.93 -7.48
CA ILE A 133 -1.95 -19.30 -8.31
C ILE A 133 -1.77 -20.72 -8.87
N GLU A 134 -0.56 -21.07 -9.33
CA GLU A 134 -0.20 -22.44 -9.74
C GLU A 134 -0.60 -23.48 -8.68
N ARG A 135 -0.22 -23.25 -7.42
CA ARG A 135 -0.36 -24.27 -6.36
C ARG A 135 -1.74 -24.30 -5.73
N GLU A 136 -2.38 -23.15 -5.61
CA GLU A 136 -3.80 -23.05 -5.27
C GLU A 136 -4.65 -23.83 -6.28
N PHE A 137 -4.37 -23.67 -7.57
CA PHE A 137 -5.09 -24.36 -8.63
C PHE A 137 -4.81 -25.87 -8.66
N GLU A 138 -3.56 -26.30 -8.46
CA GLU A 138 -3.22 -27.72 -8.29
C GLU A 138 -3.94 -28.36 -7.10
N ILE A 139 -3.94 -27.70 -5.93
CA ILE A 139 -4.55 -28.22 -4.71
C ILE A 139 -6.07 -28.36 -4.88
N LYS A 140 -6.74 -27.34 -5.42
CA LYS A 140 -8.19 -27.40 -5.70
C LYS A 140 -8.54 -28.45 -6.74
N THR A 141 -7.69 -28.64 -7.76
CA THR A 141 -7.88 -29.70 -8.74
C THR A 141 -7.79 -31.07 -8.07
N LEU A 142 -6.76 -31.31 -7.24
CA LEU A 142 -6.62 -32.55 -6.45
C LEU A 142 -7.78 -32.78 -5.47
N GLU A 143 -8.22 -31.75 -4.75
CA GLU A 143 -9.32 -31.81 -3.78
C GLU A 143 -10.64 -32.23 -4.44
N ALA A 144 -10.92 -31.74 -5.65
CA ALA A 144 -12.08 -32.14 -6.45
C ALA A 144 -11.93 -33.53 -7.11
N ILE A 145 -10.74 -34.11 -7.13
CA ILE A 145 -10.42 -35.44 -7.69
C ILE A 145 -10.62 -36.57 -6.65
N ASN A 146 -11.52 -36.38 -5.68
CA ASN A 146 -11.89 -37.41 -4.70
C ASN A 146 -12.79 -38.54 -5.28
N TYR A 147 -12.52 -38.92 -6.54
CA TYR A 147 -13.25 -39.88 -7.36
C TYR A 147 -12.27 -40.94 -7.93
N PRO A 148 -12.69 -42.19 -8.17
CA PRO A 148 -11.84 -43.21 -8.78
C PRO A 148 -11.35 -42.79 -10.18
N LEU A 149 -10.05 -42.49 -10.28
CA LEU A 149 -9.38 -42.09 -11.52
C LEU A 149 -9.48 -43.19 -12.59
N LYS A 150 -10.12 -42.86 -13.71
CA LYS A 150 -10.43 -43.81 -14.79
C LYS A 150 -9.19 -44.23 -15.57
N ASN A 151 -8.25 -43.31 -15.82
CA ASN A 151 -7.08 -43.53 -16.67
C ASN A 151 -5.75 -43.54 -15.87
N THR A 152 -4.83 -44.44 -16.22
CA THR A 152 -3.46 -44.51 -15.70
C THR A 152 -2.69 -43.19 -15.88
N TYR A 153 -2.93 -42.46 -16.97
CA TYR A 153 -2.36 -41.13 -17.20
C TYR A 153 -2.76 -40.13 -16.10
N GLN A 154 -4.04 -40.08 -15.75
CA GLN A 154 -4.57 -39.24 -14.67
C GLN A 154 -3.96 -39.63 -13.31
N LYS A 155 -3.80 -40.93 -13.03
CA LYS A 155 -3.13 -41.44 -11.82
C LYS A 155 -1.67 -40.98 -11.73
N ASN A 156 -0.95 -40.94 -12.86
CA ASN A 156 0.43 -40.46 -12.91
C ASN A 156 0.53 -38.93 -12.69
N ILE A 157 -0.40 -38.14 -13.25
CA ILE A 157 -0.48 -36.69 -12.98
C ILE A 157 -0.69 -36.47 -11.47
N VAL A 158 -1.73 -37.07 -10.89
CA VAL A 158 -2.06 -36.91 -9.45
C VAL A 158 -0.89 -37.33 -8.56
N LYS A 159 -0.26 -38.49 -8.82
CA LYS A 159 0.93 -38.93 -8.09
C LYS A 159 2.08 -37.92 -8.14
N ASN A 160 2.34 -37.33 -9.31
CA ASN A 160 3.40 -36.32 -9.48
C ASN A 160 3.07 -35.01 -8.74
N LEU A 161 1.81 -34.58 -8.75
CA LEU A 161 1.34 -33.39 -8.03
C LEU A 161 1.46 -33.57 -6.52
N THR A 162 0.95 -34.68 -5.96
CA THR A 162 1.05 -34.98 -4.53
C THR A 162 2.50 -35.03 -4.08
N ASN A 163 3.38 -35.71 -4.83
CA ASN A 163 4.83 -35.73 -4.55
C ASN A 163 5.44 -34.31 -4.55
N ARG A 164 5.02 -33.43 -5.47
CA ARG A 164 5.50 -32.04 -5.59
C ARG A 164 5.07 -31.18 -4.41
N ILE A 165 3.80 -31.30 -4.01
CA ILE A 165 3.20 -30.61 -2.86
C ILE A 165 3.83 -31.10 -1.54
N ASP A 166 3.98 -32.40 -1.35
CA ASP A 166 4.62 -32.98 -0.16
C ASP A 166 6.07 -32.53 0.02
N LEU A 167 6.83 -32.49 -1.06
CA LEU A 167 8.23 -32.06 -1.04
C LEU A 167 8.34 -30.56 -0.69
N GLU A 168 7.36 -29.74 -1.03
CA GLU A 168 7.31 -28.33 -0.66
C GLU A 168 6.73 -28.09 0.74
N ASN A 169 5.74 -28.86 1.18
CA ASN A 169 5.29 -28.89 2.57
C ASN A 169 6.44 -29.30 3.51
N LYS A 170 7.27 -30.28 3.12
CA LYS A 170 8.52 -30.64 3.82
C LYS A 170 9.52 -29.48 3.83
N LYS A 171 9.76 -28.80 2.70
CA LYS A 171 10.62 -27.59 2.66
C LYS A 171 10.10 -26.46 3.55
N PHE A 172 8.78 -26.23 3.60
CA PHE A 172 8.14 -25.20 4.41
C PHE A 172 8.22 -25.53 5.91
N ASN A 173 7.89 -26.76 6.30
CA ASN A 173 7.99 -27.21 7.69
C ASN A 173 9.45 -27.17 8.19
N ASN A 174 10.42 -27.60 7.38
CA ASN A 174 11.84 -27.48 7.72
C ASN A 174 12.27 -26.00 7.90
N LYS A 175 11.75 -25.08 7.09
CA LYS A 175 12.04 -23.64 7.22
C LYS A 175 11.47 -23.03 8.51
N ASN A 176 10.26 -23.44 8.90
CA ASN A 176 9.65 -23.01 10.17
C ASN A 176 10.37 -23.63 11.37
N ASN A 177 10.72 -24.92 11.31
CA ASN A 177 11.48 -25.61 12.36
C ASN A 177 12.86 -24.99 12.57
N ASN A 178 13.59 -24.66 11.50
CA ASN A 178 14.89 -23.97 11.60
C ASN A 178 14.75 -22.58 12.23
N ASN A 179 13.70 -21.82 11.88
CA ASN A 179 13.45 -20.51 12.48
C ASN A 179 13.03 -20.60 13.97
N ASN A 180 12.32 -21.66 14.37
CA ASN A 180 11.99 -21.91 15.78
C ASN A 180 13.23 -22.36 16.58
N ASN A 181 14.05 -23.25 16.03
CA ASN A 181 15.30 -23.68 16.67
C ASN A 181 16.29 -22.51 16.83
N ASN A 182 16.40 -21.63 15.83
CA ASN A 182 17.21 -20.41 15.93
C ASN A 182 16.65 -19.39 16.95
N ASN A 183 15.35 -19.39 17.23
CA ASN A 183 14.80 -18.60 18.35
C ASN A 183 15.13 -19.22 19.72
N ASN A 184 15.15 -20.55 19.83
CA ASN A 184 15.42 -21.25 21.10
C ASN A 184 16.91 -21.27 21.48
N ASN A 185 17.83 -21.39 20.52
CA ASN A 185 19.27 -21.47 20.80
C ASN A 185 19.91 -20.11 21.20
N ASN A 186 19.22 -18.99 21.00
CA ASN A 186 19.70 -17.64 21.34
C ASN A 186 19.72 -17.33 22.87
N ASN A 187 19.67 -18.34 23.74
CA ASN A 187 19.59 -18.17 25.19
C ASN A 187 20.76 -18.82 25.97
N THR A 188 21.89 -19.09 25.30
CA THR A 188 23.13 -19.59 25.94
C THR A 188 24.35 -18.76 25.57
N PHE A 189 24.93 -18.11 26.58
CA PHE A 189 26.30 -17.59 26.71
C PHE A 189 26.99 -17.03 25.45
N ILE A 190 27.07 -15.70 25.36
CA ILE A 190 27.94 -15.02 24.40
C ILE A 190 29.41 -15.35 24.72
N LYS A 191 30.10 -16.01 23.79
CA LYS A 191 31.55 -15.97 23.64
C LYS A 191 31.89 -15.24 22.35
N SER A 192 32.85 -14.32 22.41
CA SER A 192 33.25 -13.48 21.29
C SER A 192 34.28 -14.18 20.41
N GLU A 193 34.05 -14.17 19.10
CA GLU A 193 35.11 -14.35 18.08
C GLU A 193 35.37 -13.02 17.36
N PRO A 194 36.58 -12.79 16.83
CA PRO A 194 37.04 -11.46 16.46
C PRO A 194 36.57 -11.01 15.06
N THR A 195 36.29 -9.72 14.93
CA THR A 195 36.02 -9.06 13.65
C THR A 195 37.32 -8.68 12.94
N SER A 196 37.57 -9.27 11.76
CA SER A 196 38.55 -8.76 10.81
C SER A 196 38.03 -7.49 10.10
N PRO A 197 38.87 -6.48 9.83
CA PRO A 197 38.42 -5.20 9.29
C PRO A 197 38.22 -5.24 7.77
N ILE A 198 37.16 -4.59 7.29
CA ILE A 198 37.05 -4.18 5.89
C ILE A 198 37.70 -2.81 5.76
N ILE A 199 38.86 -2.76 5.10
CA ILE A 199 39.49 -1.53 4.60
C ILE A 199 39.73 -1.74 3.10
N SER A 200 39.51 -0.69 2.32
CA SER A 200 39.77 -0.63 0.88
C SER A 200 41.25 -0.62 0.57
N ASN A 201 41.65 -1.21 -0.56
CA ASN A 201 42.59 -0.55 -1.49
C ASN A 201 41.99 -0.59 -2.90
N TYR A 202 42.06 0.54 -3.60
CA TYR A 202 42.44 0.55 -5.01
C TYR A 202 43.95 0.77 -4.99
N GLU A 203 44.68 0.05 -5.81
CA GLU A 203 46.02 0.43 -6.29
C GLU A 203 46.17 -0.21 -7.67
N GLU A 204 46.80 0.53 -8.57
CA GLU A 204 47.17 0.10 -9.91
C GLU A 204 48.55 -0.54 -9.86
N GLU A 205 48.80 -1.55 -10.69
CA GLU A 205 50.15 -1.96 -11.07
C GLU A 205 50.08 -2.58 -12.46
N GLU A 206 50.91 -2.06 -13.37
CA GLU A 206 51.36 -2.69 -14.61
C GLU A 206 52.33 -3.85 -14.21
N GLU A 207 52.75 -4.82 -15.02
CA GLU A 207 53.20 -4.77 -16.42
C GLU A 207 53.15 -6.20 -17.04
N ASP A 208 54.00 -6.51 -18.03
CA ASP A 208 54.12 -7.77 -18.83
C ASP A 208 53.03 -7.97 -19.91
N ALA A 209 53.20 -7.57 -21.18
CA ALA A 209 54.28 -7.82 -22.15
C ALA A 209 54.28 -9.23 -22.77
N VAL A 210 53.54 -9.37 -23.89
CA VAL A 210 53.84 -10.29 -25.00
C VAL A 210 53.51 -9.53 -26.28
N ASP A 211 54.51 -9.28 -27.11
CA ASP A 211 54.36 -8.70 -28.45
C ASP A 211 53.88 -9.78 -29.44
N ASP A 212 53.16 -9.35 -30.48
CA ASP A 212 53.13 -9.99 -31.81
C ASP A 212 52.69 -8.88 -32.79
N ASP A 213 53.51 -8.62 -33.80
CA ASP A 213 53.33 -7.52 -34.76
C ASP A 213 52.28 -7.85 -35.84
N ASP A 214 51.70 -6.81 -36.45
CA ASP A 214 51.40 -6.77 -37.89
C ASP A 214 51.01 -5.33 -38.27
N ASP A 215 51.92 -4.63 -38.95
CA ASP A 215 51.66 -3.32 -39.59
C ASP A 215 50.71 -3.47 -40.79
N ASN A 216 50.08 -2.36 -41.23
CA ASN A 216 49.79 -2.00 -42.63
C ASN A 216 48.94 -0.70 -42.64
N ASP A 217 49.63 0.44 -42.69
CA ASP A 217 49.59 1.47 -43.75
C ASP A 217 48.26 1.88 -44.44
N ASP A 218 48.19 3.19 -44.73
CA ASP A 218 47.37 3.90 -45.75
C ASP A 218 45.83 3.84 -45.61
N ASP A 219 45.02 4.84 -45.97
CA ASP A 219 45.19 5.94 -46.95
C ASP A 219 45.02 7.36 -46.35
N ASP A 220 45.73 8.33 -46.94
CA ASP A 220 45.42 9.77 -46.86
C ASP A 220 44.10 10.10 -47.59
N ASN A 221 43.48 11.24 -47.25
CA ASN A 221 42.65 12.02 -48.19
C ASN A 221 42.49 13.47 -47.66
N ASP A 222 43.45 14.32 -48.02
CA ASP A 222 43.24 15.77 -47.99
C ASP A 222 42.17 16.19 -49.01
N ASN A 223 41.48 17.30 -48.75
CA ASN A 223 40.89 18.24 -49.71
C ASN A 223 40.35 19.43 -48.88
N ASP A 224 41.09 20.53 -48.85
CA ASP A 224 40.81 21.74 -49.64
C ASP A 224 39.32 22.22 -49.64
N ASP A 225 38.99 23.51 -49.47
CA ASP A 225 39.80 24.74 -49.41
C ASP A 225 38.97 25.92 -48.83
N ASP A 226 39.59 27.10 -48.67
CA ASP A 226 39.01 28.47 -48.59
C ASP A 226 38.05 28.83 -47.39
N ASP A 227 38.06 30.01 -46.77
CA ASP A 227 38.78 31.28 -47.01
C ASP A 227 38.98 32.08 -45.68
N ASP A 228 39.89 33.06 -45.76
CA ASP A 228 40.31 34.16 -44.85
C ASP A 228 39.21 34.88 -43.98
N ASP A 229 39.49 35.66 -42.91
CA ASP A 229 40.40 36.84 -42.78
C ASP A 229 40.74 37.21 -41.30
N ASP A 230 41.86 37.96 -41.14
CA ASP A 230 42.23 38.98 -40.13
C ASP A 230 42.21 38.75 -38.59
N ASP A 231 43.44 38.66 -38.03
CA ASP A 231 44.08 39.59 -37.06
C ASP A 231 43.30 40.23 -35.88
N ASP A 232 43.83 40.08 -34.65
CA ASP A 232 44.76 41.08 -34.04
C ASP A 232 45.52 40.49 -32.83
N ASP A 233 46.74 40.97 -32.61
CA ASP A 233 47.74 40.45 -31.67
C ASP A 233 47.58 41.03 -30.24
N LYS A 234 48.07 40.35 -29.19
CA LYS A 234 48.71 40.92 -27.97
C LYS A 234 49.16 39.87 -26.94
N THR A 235 50.33 39.30 -27.21
CA THR A 235 51.50 39.28 -26.30
C THR A 235 51.36 39.00 -24.77
N ASN A 236 52.14 38.02 -24.30
CA ASN A 236 52.98 38.02 -23.08
C ASN A 236 52.33 38.18 -21.68
N LYS A 237 52.49 37.15 -20.84
CA LYS A 237 53.69 37.03 -19.99
C LYS A 237 53.81 35.67 -19.26
N ASP A 238 55.00 35.10 -19.29
CA ASP A 238 55.45 34.11 -18.32
C ASP A 238 55.70 34.75 -16.94
N GLU A 239 55.56 33.97 -15.87
CA GLU A 239 56.44 34.11 -14.72
C GLU A 239 56.71 32.74 -14.07
N ILE A 240 57.97 32.32 -14.12
CA ILE A 240 58.46 31.06 -13.55
C ILE A 240 58.87 31.32 -12.10
N LEU A 241 58.47 30.46 -11.16
CA LEU A 241 59.19 30.35 -9.88
C LEU A 241 59.34 28.91 -9.41
N SER A 242 60.52 28.62 -8.87
CA SER A 242 61.01 27.26 -8.57
C SER A 242 60.73 26.81 -7.13
N GLN A 243 60.54 25.49 -6.99
CA GLN A 243 61.18 24.57 -6.02
C GLN A 243 61.92 25.15 -4.78
N PRO A 244 61.83 24.51 -3.60
CA PRO A 244 62.37 23.14 -3.47
C PRO A 244 61.62 22.13 -2.58
N GLN A 245 62.07 20.87 -2.71
CA GLN A 245 61.68 19.73 -1.88
C GLN A 245 62.29 19.80 -0.47
N GLN A 246 61.62 19.18 0.51
CA GLN A 246 62.31 18.48 1.59
C GLN A 246 61.62 17.14 1.89
N HIS A 247 62.36 16.05 1.74
CA HIS A 247 61.98 14.73 2.25
C HIS A 247 62.24 14.67 3.77
N SER A 248 61.33 14.03 4.52
CA SER A 248 61.63 13.52 5.86
C SER A 248 60.94 12.18 6.09
N GLU A 249 61.70 11.09 6.15
CA GLU A 249 61.18 9.77 6.50
C GLU A 249 60.60 9.76 7.93
N PHE A 250 59.41 9.20 8.13
CA PHE A 250 58.93 8.83 9.47
C PHE A 250 58.64 7.33 9.59
N LYS A 251 59.66 6.61 10.09
CA LYS A 251 59.63 5.16 10.37
C LYS A 251 58.52 4.84 11.40
N LYS A 252 57.46 4.16 10.95
CA LYS A 252 56.33 3.70 11.79
C LYS A 252 56.76 2.62 12.79
N LYS A 253 57.30 3.02 13.96
CA LYS A 253 57.48 2.11 15.11
C LYS A 253 56.12 1.61 15.62
N LYS A 254 55.88 0.30 15.55
CA LYS A 254 54.79 -0.36 16.30
C LYS A 254 55.10 -0.32 17.80
N LEU A 255 54.41 0.52 18.57
CA LEU A 255 54.36 0.39 20.03
C LEU A 255 53.19 -0.53 20.42
N SER A 256 53.50 -1.67 21.05
CA SER A 256 52.52 -2.56 21.66
C SER A 256 52.42 -2.28 23.16
N PHE A 257 51.42 -1.50 23.58
CA PHE A 257 51.09 -1.33 25.00
C PHE A 257 50.37 -2.58 25.54
N GLN A 258 51.06 -3.36 26.35
CA GLN A 258 50.43 -4.32 27.26
C GLN A 258 50.02 -3.59 28.54
N ILE A 259 48.77 -3.77 28.99
CA ILE A 259 48.29 -3.30 30.29
C ILE A 259 47.72 -4.53 31.04
N PRO A 260 48.24 -4.89 32.22
CA PRO A 260 47.74 -6.04 32.98
C PRO A 260 46.42 -5.69 33.68
N ILE A 261 45.40 -6.53 33.51
CA ILE A 261 44.12 -6.41 34.23
C ILE A 261 44.00 -7.55 35.24
N TYR A 262 44.32 -7.25 36.50
CA TYR A 262 43.90 -8.03 37.65
C TYR A 262 42.77 -7.28 38.39
N LEU A 263 41.64 -7.97 38.63
CA LEU A 263 40.95 -8.04 39.94
C LEU A 263 39.62 -8.82 39.82
N LYS A 264 39.38 -9.76 40.74
CA LYS A 264 38.08 -10.42 40.93
C LYS A 264 37.33 -9.79 42.12
N PRO A 265 36.05 -9.41 41.96
CA PRO A 265 35.12 -9.30 43.08
C PRO A 265 34.53 -10.68 43.45
N LYS A 266 34.21 -10.88 44.73
CA LYS A 266 33.47 -12.07 45.22
C LYS A 266 31.97 -11.93 44.94
N LYS A 267 31.26 -13.07 44.80
CA LYS A 267 29.79 -13.10 44.87
C LYS A 267 29.34 -13.10 46.33
N GLN A 268 28.28 -12.34 46.65
CA GLN A 268 27.41 -12.57 47.81
C GLN A 268 25.94 -12.40 47.34
N PRO A 269 25.01 -13.24 47.83
CA PRO A 269 23.58 -13.08 47.55
C PRO A 269 22.89 -12.20 48.60
N LEU A 270 21.84 -11.47 48.19
CA LEU A 270 20.85 -10.83 49.06
C LEU A 270 19.43 -11.04 48.45
N PRO A 271 18.37 -10.96 49.25
CA PRO A 271 17.21 -11.84 49.06
C PRO A 271 16.04 -11.25 48.26
N LEU A 272 15.13 -12.16 47.90
CA LEU A 272 13.81 -11.87 47.33
C LEU A 272 12.85 -11.31 48.40
N SER A 273 11.88 -10.50 47.97
CA SER A 273 10.68 -10.13 48.74
C SER A 273 9.40 -10.57 47.99
N PRO A 274 8.26 -10.81 48.69
CA PRO A 274 7.19 -11.66 48.16
C PRO A 274 6.03 -10.88 47.52
N LEU A 275 5.46 -11.41 46.43
CA LEU A 275 4.25 -10.86 45.81
C LEU A 275 3.53 -11.86 44.86
N ASN A 276 3.23 -13.08 45.34
CA ASN A 276 2.72 -14.16 44.45
C ASN A 276 1.61 -15.08 45.03
N ASP A 277 1.15 -14.88 46.28
CA ASP A 277 0.30 -15.84 47.00
C ASP A 277 -1.19 -15.44 47.16
N ILE A 278 -1.67 -14.44 46.41
CA ILE A 278 -3.03 -13.88 46.61
C ILE A 278 -4.04 -14.28 45.52
N VAL A 279 -3.61 -14.82 44.37
CA VAL A 279 -4.48 -15.14 43.22
C VAL A 279 -4.73 -16.66 43.10
N LYS A 280 -5.33 -17.28 44.14
CA LYS A 280 -5.57 -18.74 44.14
C LYS A 280 -6.79 -19.25 44.93
N LYS A 281 -7.82 -18.43 45.05
CA LYS A 281 -9.19 -18.84 45.45
C LYS A 281 -10.22 -18.20 44.51
N PHE A 282 -11.42 -18.78 44.48
CA PHE A 282 -12.56 -18.50 43.59
C PHE A 282 -12.47 -19.03 42.16
N HIS A 283 -12.98 -20.25 41.97
CA HIS A 283 -13.79 -20.66 40.82
C HIS A 283 -14.58 -21.92 41.20
N LEU A 284 -15.90 -21.80 41.33
CA LEU A 284 -16.88 -22.89 41.42
C LEU A 284 -18.26 -22.33 41.06
N ASN A 285 -19.07 -23.11 40.35
CA ASN A 285 -20.39 -22.78 39.77
C ASN A 285 -20.31 -21.69 38.65
N ASP A 286 -21.04 -21.75 37.54
CA ASP A 286 -22.45 -22.10 37.36
C ASP A 286 -22.78 -22.98 36.13
N ASN A 287 -24.03 -23.48 36.07
CA ASN A 287 -24.65 -24.20 34.95
C ASN A 287 -25.89 -23.43 34.45
N GLY A 288 -26.17 -23.32 33.13
CA GLY A 288 -27.27 -22.43 32.73
C GLY A 288 -27.82 -22.35 31.28
N SER A 289 -27.90 -23.43 30.50
CA SER A 289 -28.93 -23.55 29.43
C SER A 289 -28.86 -22.58 28.19
N PRO A 290 -29.72 -22.71 27.13
CA PRO A 290 -29.18 -22.70 25.76
C PRO A 290 -29.89 -21.79 24.72
N THR A 291 -29.32 -21.67 23.50
CA THR A 291 -30.12 -21.58 22.26
C THR A 291 -29.36 -21.96 20.98
N SER A 292 -30.14 -22.35 19.97
CA SER A 292 -29.84 -22.88 18.63
C SER A 292 -28.81 -22.14 17.74
N SER A 293 -27.76 -22.89 17.35
CA SER A 293 -27.30 -23.22 15.97
C SER A 293 -27.12 -22.16 14.84
N ILE A 294 -26.23 -22.53 13.90
CA ILE A 294 -25.91 -21.88 12.60
C ILE A 294 -25.07 -20.59 12.68
N ASN A 295 -23.74 -20.74 12.84
CA ASN A 295 -22.68 -20.11 12.02
C ASN A 295 -21.30 -20.29 12.68
N THR A 296 -20.45 -21.19 12.17
CA THR A 296 -19.11 -21.45 12.72
C THR A 296 -18.02 -21.59 11.65
N GLU A 297 -17.44 -20.45 11.24
CA GLU A 297 -16.10 -20.39 10.67
C GLU A 297 -15.30 -19.24 11.30
N PHE A 298 -13.97 -19.40 11.38
CA PHE A 298 -12.99 -18.44 11.91
C PHE A 298 -12.90 -18.21 13.44
N THR A 299 -12.76 -19.30 14.21
CA THR A 299 -11.92 -19.30 15.44
C THR A 299 -11.32 -20.69 15.70
N THR A 300 -10.01 -20.84 15.50
CA THR A 300 -9.26 -22.07 15.85
C THR A 300 -7.91 -21.76 16.50
N THR A 301 -7.93 -21.43 17.79
CA THR A 301 -6.77 -21.44 18.69
C THR A 301 -6.92 -22.56 19.72
N SER A 302 -6.73 -23.80 19.29
CA SER A 302 -6.78 -24.98 20.17
C SER A 302 -5.44 -25.20 20.89
N THR A 303 -5.29 -24.58 22.06
CA THR A 303 -4.18 -24.87 22.98
C THR A 303 -4.37 -26.25 23.62
N ILE A 304 -3.76 -27.28 23.04
CA ILE A 304 -3.74 -28.63 23.63
C ILE A 304 -2.79 -28.63 24.83
N ASP A 305 -3.34 -28.77 26.03
CA ASP A 305 -2.56 -28.81 27.27
C ASP A 305 -1.78 -30.13 27.40
N ARG A 306 -0.46 -30.05 27.51
CA ARG A 306 0.46 -31.20 27.61
C ARG A 306 1.27 -31.16 28.91
N LYS A 307 0.59 -31.40 30.04
CA LYS A 307 1.22 -31.56 31.36
C LYS A 307 0.72 -32.79 32.15
N LYS A 308 1.12 -33.98 31.71
CA LYS A 308 1.39 -35.18 32.55
C LYS A 308 2.09 -36.26 31.72
N ILE A 309 2.44 -37.39 32.35
CA ILE A 309 3.17 -38.54 31.77
C ILE A 309 4.65 -38.25 31.43
N LYS A 310 5.47 -38.19 32.49
CA LYS A 310 6.81 -38.78 32.54
C LYS A 310 6.98 -39.42 33.92
N HIS A 311 7.84 -40.44 34.01
CA HIS A 311 7.74 -41.56 34.96
C HIS A 311 6.50 -42.44 34.65
N GLU A 312 6.56 -43.77 34.74
CA GLU A 312 7.57 -44.62 35.38
C GLU A 312 8.44 -45.46 34.40
N LYS A 313 9.13 -46.49 34.89
CA LYS A 313 10.10 -47.32 34.16
C LYS A 313 9.68 -48.79 34.09
N SER A 314 10.05 -49.44 32.99
CA SER A 314 10.54 -50.84 32.90
C SER A 314 9.77 -51.98 33.61
N GLN A 315 9.25 -52.91 32.80
CA GLN A 315 9.51 -54.35 32.99
C GLN A 315 9.48 -55.10 31.64
N LYS A 316 10.01 -56.33 31.59
CA LYS A 316 10.16 -57.16 30.37
C LYS A 316 8.94 -58.08 30.16
N PRO A 317 8.61 -58.46 28.91
CA PRO A 317 7.58 -59.45 28.64
C PRO A 317 8.04 -60.89 28.93
N LYS A 318 7.08 -61.77 29.23
CA LYS A 318 7.19 -63.23 29.07
C LYS A 318 5.93 -63.78 28.39
N ILE A 319 6.19 -64.70 27.47
CA ILE A 319 5.31 -65.59 26.68
C ILE A 319 5.37 -66.99 27.37
N PRO A 320 4.50 -68.01 27.17
CA PRO A 320 3.25 -68.24 26.36
C PRO A 320 2.08 -68.75 27.29
N PRO A 321 1.23 -69.79 26.99
CA PRO A 321 0.53 -70.26 25.75
C PRO A 321 -1.01 -70.50 25.87
N HIS A 322 -1.67 -70.62 24.70
CA HIS A 322 -2.74 -71.57 24.24
C HIS A 322 -3.85 -72.18 25.14
N LEU A 323 -4.93 -72.59 24.42
CA LEU A 323 -5.96 -73.62 24.72
C LEU A 323 -7.04 -73.25 25.78
N ASN A 324 -8.26 -73.80 25.75
CA ASN A 324 -9.16 -74.15 24.62
C ASN A 324 -10.57 -74.48 25.17
N LEU A 325 -11.59 -74.36 24.31
CA LEU A 325 -12.88 -75.09 24.37
C LEU A 325 -13.81 -74.92 25.59
N ASP A 326 -15.07 -75.33 25.35
CA ASP A 326 -16.17 -75.70 26.27
C ASP A 326 -16.66 -74.66 27.32
N GLY A 327 -17.96 -74.60 27.63
CA GLY A 327 -19.12 -75.30 27.05
C GLY A 327 -20.36 -75.22 27.97
N GLU A 328 -21.55 -75.33 27.38
CA GLU A 328 -22.84 -75.72 28.01
C GLU A 328 -23.41 -74.83 29.16
N ASN A 329 -24.58 -74.20 28.98
CA ASN A 329 -25.96 -74.72 29.07
C ASN A 329 -26.49 -74.92 30.50
N GLN A 330 -27.38 -74.02 30.94
CA GLN A 330 -28.67 -74.24 31.66
C GLN A 330 -29.25 -72.83 31.97
N GLU A 331 -30.52 -72.49 31.72
CA GLU A 331 -31.79 -73.02 32.28
C GLU A 331 -31.91 -72.82 33.80
N VAL A 332 -33.06 -72.47 34.39
CA VAL A 332 -34.36 -71.95 33.92
C VAL A 332 -35.03 -71.29 35.13
N THR A 333 -35.84 -70.22 34.98
CA THR A 333 -37.14 -70.05 35.69
C THR A 333 -37.81 -68.69 35.42
N ASP A 334 -39.04 -68.81 34.95
CA ASP A 334 -40.07 -67.80 34.76
C ASP A 334 -40.52 -67.06 36.04
N ILE A 335 -41.04 -65.82 35.89
CA ILE A 335 -42.46 -65.45 36.15
C ILE A 335 -42.68 -63.91 36.14
N HIS A 336 -43.79 -63.49 35.48
CA HIS A 336 -44.56 -62.22 35.54
C HIS A 336 -44.05 -61.00 36.37
N ALA A 337 -44.22 -59.73 35.98
CA ALA A 337 -45.36 -59.11 35.26
C ALA A 337 -45.09 -57.69 34.68
N LEU A 338 -46.00 -57.21 33.80
CA LEU A 338 -46.39 -55.82 33.48
C LEU A 338 -45.31 -54.70 33.28
N GLY A 339 -45.37 -53.95 32.15
CA GLY A 339 -44.73 -52.60 32.12
C GLY A 339 -44.37 -51.94 30.78
N SER A 340 -45.30 -51.81 29.82
CA SER A 340 -45.32 -50.80 28.74
C SER A 340 -44.02 -50.25 28.09
N GLN A 341 -43.87 -50.51 26.77
CA GLN A 341 -43.20 -49.67 25.76
C GLN A 341 -41.71 -49.30 25.95
N LEU A 342 -40.83 -49.99 25.21
CA LEU A 342 -39.53 -49.45 24.80
C LEU A 342 -39.43 -49.36 23.26
N LYS A 343 -38.55 -48.48 22.76
CA LYS A 343 -38.32 -48.26 21.32
C LYS A 343 -37.30 -49.26 20.77
N HIS A 344 -37.39 -49.58 19.48
CA HIS A 344 -36.29 -50.21 18.74
C HIS A 344 -35.03 -49.33 18.80
N GLN A 345 -33.88 -49.96 19.07
CA GLN A 345 -32.56 -49.46 18.72
C GLN A 345 -31.99 -50.35 17.63
N ASP A 346 -31.74 -49.79 16.44
CA ASP A 346 -30.93 -50.43 15.42
C ASP A 346 -29.47 -49.96 15.58
N GLU A 347 -28.59 -50.82 16.08
CA GLU A 347 -27.16 -50.51 16.24
C GLU A 347 -26.41 -50.59 14.90
N THR A 348 -26.53 -49.55 14.08
CA THR A 348 -25.67 -49.39 12.89
C THR A 348 -24.25 -48.98 13.30
N THR A 349 -23.32 -49.95 13.29
CA THR A 349 -21.91 -49.76 13.68
C THR A 349 -21.15 -48.86 12.70
N THR A 350 -21.19 -47.54 12.92
CA THR A 350 -20.51 -46.56 12.06
C THR A 350 -19.00 -46.49 12.34
N THR A 351 -18.19 -46.88 11.36
CA THR A 351 -16.73 -46.99 11.45
C THR A 351 -16.03 -45.62 11.30
N THR A 352 -15.93 -44.86 12.39
CA THR A 352 -15.33 -43.52 12.43
C THR A 352 -13.79 -43.55 12.30
N THR A 353 -13.29 -43.48 11.06
CA THR A 353 -11.83 -43.49 10.77
C THR A 353 -11.32 -42.42 9.79
N THR A 354 -12.19 -41.64 9.15
CA THR A 354 -11.82 -40.74 8.02
C THR A 354 -11.53 -39.27 8.38
N THR A 355 -11.83 -38.81 9.60
CA THR A 355 -11.87 -37.37 9.94
C THR A 355 -10.53 -36.66 10.10
N THR A 356 -9.39 -37.32 9.86
CA THR A 356 -8.06 -36.71 10.07
C THR A 356 -7.49 -36.05 8.81
N GLU A 357 -7.75 -36.57 7.62
CA GLU A 357 -7.09 -36.11 6.38
C GLU A 357 -7.65 -34.78 5.84
N GLU A 358 -8.96 -34.54 5.96
CA GLU A 358 -9.62 -33.27 5.56
C GLU A 358 -9.01 -32.03 6.25
N THR A 359 -8.44 -32.21 7.44
CA THR A 359 -7.79 -31.14 8.21
C THR A 359 -6.49 -30.65 7.56
N GLY A 360 -5.82 -31.50 6.76
CA GLY A 360 -4.57 -31.20 6.08
C GLY A 360 -4.76 -30.30 4.85
N PHE A 361 -5.70 -30.66 3.98
CA PHE A 361 -6.02 -29.89 2.78
C PHE A 361 -6.57 -28.50 3.13
N ASN A 362 -7.55 -28.43 4.04
CA ASN A 362 -8.13 -27.16 4.51
C ASN A 362 -7.08 -26.20 5.09
N ARG A 363 -6.09 -26.72 5.83
CA ARG A 363 -4.98 -25.92 6.36
C ARG A 363 -4.05 -25.39 5.26
N THR A 364 -3.83 -26.18 4.22
CA THR A 364 -2.95 -25.86 3.10
C THR A 364 -3.58 -24.82 2.16
N HIS A 365 -4.85 -24.99 1.81
CA HIS A 365 -5.68 -23.99 1.11
C HIS A 365 -5.64 -22.63 1.84
N ASN A 366 -5.99 -22.61 3.13
CA ASN A 366 -6.01 -21.37 3.89
C ASN A 366 -4.62 -20.71 3.99
N PHE A 367 -3.51 -21.47 3.99
CA PHE A 367 -2.16 -20.90 3.92
C PHE A 367 -1.88 -20.18 2.59
N PHE A 368 -2.20 -20.78 1.44
CA PHE A 368 -1.97 -20.15 0.14
C PHE A 368 -2.89 -18.94 -0.07
N LYS A 369 -4.17 -19.06 0.27
CA LYS A 369 -5.16 -17.97 0.36
C LYS A 369 -4.66 -16.75 1.15
N ILE A 370 -4.18 -16.96 2.39
CA ILE A 370 -3.58 -15.90 3.23
C ILE A 370 -2.32 -15.31 2.57
N THR A 371 -1.50 -16.14 1.92
CA THR A 371 -0.26 -15.70 1.28
C THR A 371 -0.52 -14.87 0.01
N MET A 372 -1.53 -15.22 -0.80
CA MET A 372 -1.99 -14.39 -1.93
C MET A 372 -2.52 -13.04 -1.43
N GLU A 373 -3.31 -13.02 -0.35
CA GLU A 373 -3.77 -11.76 0.26
C GLU A 373 -2.57 -10.90 0.76
N LYS A 374 -1.56 -11.52 1.40
CA LYS A 374 -0.32 -10.83 1.82
C LYS A 374 0.47 -10.26 0.62
N LEU A 375 0.59 -11.01 -0.48
CA LEU A 375 1.27 -10.54 -1.70
C LEU A 375 0.48 -9.43 -2.42
N ASN A 376 -0.85 -9.50 -2.47
CA ASN A 376 -1.68 -8.42 -3.00
C ASN A 376 -1.52 -7.13 -2.19
N ILE A 377 -1.55 -7.23 -0.84
CA ILE A 377 -1.30 -6.10 0.06
C ILE A 377 0.06 -5.44 -0.23
N VAL A 378 1.11 -6.24 -0.48
CA VAL A 378 2.45 -5.75 -0.85
C VAL A 378 2.47 -5.12 -2.25
N SER A 379 1.90 -5.77 -3.27
CA SER A 379 1.85 -5.24 -4.64
C SER A 379 1.09 -3.91 -4.68
N SER A 380 -0.10 -3.86 -4.10
CA SER A 380 -0.93 -2.65 -4.00
C SER A 380 -0.22 -1.52 -3.24
N ARG A 381 0.56 -1.83 -2.19
CA ARG A 381 1.40 -0.84 -1.48
C ARG A 381 2.51 -0.30 -2.39
N ASN A 382 3.15 -1.18 -3.16
CA ASN A 382 4.23 -0.81 -4.07
C ASN A 382 3.73 -0.01 -5.28
N LEU A 383 2.56 -0.33 -5.86
CA LEU A 383 1.93 0.47 -6.92
C LEU A 383 1.70 1.91 -6.48
N ASN A 384 1.14 2.11 -5.27
CA ASN A 384 0.91 3.45 -4.72
C ASN A 384 2.24 4.20 -4.40
N TYR A 385 3.33 3.50 -4.06
CA TYR A 385 4.65 4.11 -3.96
C TYR A 385 5.26 4.45 -5.33
N MET A 386 5.10 3.58 -6.33
CA MET A 386 5.55 3.79 -7.70
C MET A 386 4.85 5.00 -8.34
N GLU A 387 3.54 5.15 -8.14
CA GLU A 387 2.77 6.33 -8.57
C GLU A 387 3.26 7.61 -7.90
N LYS A 388 3.55 7.58 -6.59
CA LYS A 388 4.20 8.70 -5.89
C LYS A 388 5.58 9.01 -6.49
N TYR A 389 6.40 8.00 -6.72
CA TYR A 389 7.75 8.19 -7.28
C TYR A 389 7.70 8.66 -8.73
N LEU A 390 6.69 8.30 -9.53
CA LEU A 390 6.44 8.85 -10.86
C LEU A 390 6.14 10.36 -10.79
N VAL A 391 5.27 10.78 -9.87
CA VAL A 391 4.93 12.20 -9.64
C VAL A 391 6.11 13.00 -9.06
N GLU A 392 7.07 12.35 -8.41
CA GLU A 392 8.32 12.98 -7.97
C GLU A 392 9.39 13.00 -9.09
N ALA A 393 9.59 11.90 -9.82
CA ALA A 393 10.48 11.80 -10.96
C ALA A 393 10.09 12.78 -12.07
N LYS A 394 8.79 13.05 -12.30
CA LYS A 394 8.30 14.10 -13.22
C LYS A 394 8.79 15.53 -12.88
N LYS A 395 9.50 15.74 -11.76
CA LYS A 395 10.15 17.00 -11.36
C LYS A 395 11.69 16.96 -11.48
N GLU A 396 12.24 15.81 -11.86
CA GLU A 396 13.67 15.55 -12.09
C GLU A 396 13.96 15.79 -13.58
N PHE A 397 14.49 16.97 -13.93
CA PHE A 397 14.50 17.45 -15.33
C PHE A 397 15.29 16.57 -16.31
N TRP A 398 16.28 15.82 -15.81
CA TRP A 398 17.11 14.88 -16.60
C TRP A 398 16.40 13.57 -16.97
N ASN A 399 15.12 13.39 -16.59
CA ASN A 399 14.30 12.23 -16.93
C ASN A 399 13.24 12.54 -18.02
N LYS A 400 13.32 13.68 -18.71
CA LYS A 400 12.35 14.11 -19.73
C LYS A 400 12.05 13.03 -20.78
N ASP A 401 13.11 12.36 -21.23
CA ASP A 401 13.16 11.20 -22.13
C ASP A 401 12.68 9.87 -21.50
N LEU A 402 12.73 9.74 -20.18
CA LEU A 402 12.26 8.54 -19.45
C LEU A 402 10.79 8.61 -19.05
N PHE A 403 10.13 9.77 -19.12
CA PHE A 403 8.76 9.93 -18.61
C PHE A 403 7.69 9.17 -19.39
N GLY A 404 7.92 8.89 -20.68
CA GLY A 404 7.08 7.96 -21.46
C GLY A 404 7.14 6.58 -20.83
N TYR A 405 8.32 5.94 -20.89
CA TYR A 405 8.58 4.62 -20.33
C TYR A 405 8.22 4.48 -18.85
N PHE A 406 8.43 5.49 -18.00
CA PHE A 406 8.00 5.45 -16.59
C PHE A 406 6.47 5.49 -16.45
N SER A 407 5.76 6.30 -17.24
CA SER A 407 4.30 6.37 -17.18
C SER A 407 3.67 5.08 -17.72
N GLU A 408 4.21 4.56 -18.83
CA GLU A 408 3.82 3.30 -19.45
C GLU A 408 4.10 2.09 -18.54
N LEU A 409 5.33 1.95 -18.01
CA LEU A 409 5.68 0.88 -17.08
C LEU A 409 4.79 0.91 -15.83
N SER A 410 4.46 2.10 -15.32
CA SER A 410 3.54 2.26 -14.19
C SER A 410 2.14 1.75 -14.54
N TYR A 411 1.62 2.09 -15.73
CA TYR A 411 0.31 1.67 -16.22
C TYR A 411 0.25 0.16 -16.51
N LEU A 412 1.29 -0.41 -17.12
CA LEU A 412 1.35 -1.83 -17.45
C LEU A 412 1.53 -2.70 -16.20
N LEU A 413 2.32 -2.28 -15.21
CA LEU A 413 2.43 -2.98 -13.92
C LEU A 413 1.12 -2.92 -13.12
N GLU A 414 0.41 -1.80 -13.14
CA GLU A 414 -0.94 -1.68 -12.57
C GLU A 414 -1.94 -2.60 -13.27
N THR A 415 -2.01 -2.54 -14.60
CA THR A 415 -2.97 -3.32 -15.40
C THR A 415 -2.72 -4.82 -15.26
N ASN A 416 -1.45 -5.24 -15.22
CA ASN A 416 -1.10 -6.63 -14.94
C ASN A 416 -1.42 -7.04 -13.50
N HIS A 417 -1.27 -6.17 -12.49
CA HIS A 417 -1.74 -6.46 -11.13
C HIS A 417 -3.26 -6.64 -11.08
N LYS A 418 -4.05 -5.75 -11.73
CA LYS A 418 -5.52 -5.88 -11.82
C LYS A 418 -5.91 -7.26 -12.36
N LYS A 419 -5.32 -7.69 -13.48
CA LYS A 419 -5.56 -9.01 -14.09
C LYS A 419 -5.17 -10.18 -13.18
N LEU A 420 -4.07 -10.07 -12.43
CA LEU A 420 -3.69 -11.11 -11.47
C LEU A 420 -4.72 -11.23 -10.34
N LEU A 421 -5.32 -10.12 -9.89
CA LEU A 421 -6.46 -10.19 -8.96
C LEU A 421 -7.66 -10.89 -9.58
N THR A 422 -7.97 -10.60 -10.85
CA THR A 422 -9.05 -11.25 -11.61
C THR A 422 -8.84 -12.77 -11.71
N ILE A 423 -7.64 -13.20 -12.11
CA ILE A 423 -7.23 -14.62 -12.20
C ILE A 423 -7.35 -15.29 -10.82
N ASN A 424 -6.86 -14.63 -9.77
CA ASN A 424 -6.98 -15.12 -8.39
C ASN A 424 -8.46 -15.25 -7.94
N THR A 425 -9.36 -14.34 -8.32
CA THR A 425 -10.79 -14.48 -8.00
C THR A 425 -11.40 -15.71 -8.68
N ALA A 426 -11.08 -15.97 -9.96
CA ALA A 426 -11.58 -17.14 -10.68
C ALA A 426 -11.09 -18.47 -10.06
N VAL A 427 -9.86 -18.50 -9.54
CA VAL A 427 -9.24 -19.69 -8.90
C VAL A 427 -9.68 -19.88 -7.44
N LEU A 428 -9.91 -18.82 -6.67
CA LEU A 428 -10.20 -18.92 -5.22
C LEU A 428 -11.53 -19.60 -4.88
N GLU A 429 -12.50 -19.60 -5.79
CA GLU A 429 -13.79 -20.26 -5.60
C GLU A 429 -13.71 -21.77 -5.85
N ASN A 430 -14.66 -22.53 -5.30
CA ASN A 430 -14.61 -24.00 -5.34
C ASN A 430 -14.93 -24.52 -6.74
N ILE A 431 -14.37 -25.69 -7.07
CA ILE A 431 -14.53 -26.35 -8.37
C ILE A 431 -15.20 -27.68 -8.07
N GLY A 432 -16.32 -27.98 -8.73
CA GLY A 432 -17.08 -29.21 -8.53
C GLY A 432 -16.31 -30.46 -8.92
N SER A 433 -16.66 -31.58 -8.27
CA SER A 433 -16.11 -32.91 -8.52
C SER A 433 -16.16 -33.30 -9.99
N ASP A 434 -17.27 -32.99 -10.65
CA ASP A 434 -17.63 -33.58 -11.94
C ASP A 434 -16.84 -32.95 -13.10
N ARG A 435 -16.45 -31.67 -12.97
CA ARG A 435 -15.63 -30.94 -13.96
C ARG A 435 -14.13 -30.90 -13.62
N SER A 436 -13.73 -31.42 -12.46
CA SER A 436 -12.32 -31.63 -12.11
C SER A 436 -11.57 -32.50 -13.13
N GLN A 437 -12.26 -33.45 -13.79
CA GLN A 437 -11.68 -34.36 -14.78
C GLN A 437 -11.20 -33.60 -16.03
N THR A 438 -12.01 -32.69 -16.58
CA THR A 438 -11.61 -31.81 -17.70
C THR A 438 -10.47 -30.88 -17.30
N LEU A 439 -10.46 -30.39 -16.06
CA LEU A 439 -9.38 -29.54 -15.56
C LEU A 439 -8.06 -30.30 -15.35
N LEU A 440 -8.11 -31.57 -14.96
CA LEU A 440 -6.94 -32.44 -14.83
C LEU A 440 -6.21 -32.66 -16.16
N GLU A 441 -6.95 -32.69 -17.28
CA GLU A 441 -6.40 -32.80 -18.63
C GLU A 441 -5.71 -31.50 -19.08
N ILE A 442 -6.27 -30.34 -18.69
CA ILE A 442 -5.71 -29.01 -18.99
C ILE A 442 -4.55 -28.63 -18.05
N LEU A 443 -4.52 -29.16 -16.83
CA LEU A 443 -3.58 -28.79 -15.77
C LEU A 443 -2.08 -28.86 -16.17
N PRO A 444 -1.56 -29.88 -16.89
CA PRO A 444 -0.17 -29.90 -17.35
C PRO A 444 0.17 -28.73 -18.29
N HIS A 445 -0.77 -28.34 -19.15
CA HIS A 445 -0.62 -27.20 -20.05
C HIS A 445 -0.71 -25.88 -19.28
N LEU A 446 -1.62 -25.75 -18.31
CA LEU A 446 -1.71 -24.56 -17.46
C LEU A 446 -0.43 -24.37 -16.62
N ASN A 447 0.14 -25.44 -16.07
CA ASN A 447 1.42 -25.41 -15.38
C ASN A 447 2.58 -24.99 -16.31
N THR A 448 2.57 -25.45 -17.57
CA THR A 448 3.56 -25.06 -18.59
C THR A 448 3.45 -23.57 -18.93
N LEU A 449 2.22 -23.07 -19.10
CA LEU A 449 1.89 -21.65 -19.32
C LEU A 449 2.37 -20.79 -18.14
N ILE A 450 2.03 -21.18 -16.90
CA ILE A 450 2.39 -20.46 -15.68
C ILE A 450 3.92 -20.45 -15.46
N SER A 451 4.59 -21.60 -15.60
CA SER A 451 6.05 -21.71 -15.48
C SER A 451 6.79 -20.82 -16.49
N THR A 452 6.29 -20.76 -17.73
CA THR A 452 6.86 -19.92 -18.79
C THR A 452 6.67 -18.43 -18.51
N ILE A 453 5.51 -18.03 -18.00
CA ILE A 453 5.26 -16.67 -17.49
C ILE A 453 6.19 -16.33 -16.32
N VAL A 454 6.39 -17.25 -15.37
CA VAL A 454 7.34 -17.08 -14.24
C VAL A 454 8.78 -16.89 -14.73
N LYS A 455 9.20 -17.60 -15.78
CA LYS A 455 10.50 -17.40 -16.45
C LYS A 455 10.61 -16.00 -17.07
N ILE A 456 9.58 -15.52 -17.78
CA ILE A 456 9.54 -14.15 -18.35
C ILE A 456 9.72 -13.10 -17.23
N PHE A 457 9.01 -13.21 -16.10
CA PHE A 457 9.22 -12.31 -14.95
C PHE A 457 10.63 -12.41 -14.33
N LYS A 458 11.26 -13.60 -14.30
CA LYS A 458 12.66 -13.76 -13.83
C LYS A 458 13.64 -13.02 -14.75
N ILE A 459 13.40 -13.00 -16.06
CA ILE A 459 14.24 -12.28 -17.02
C ILE A 459 14.02 -10.76 -16.90
N MET A 460 12.77 -10.28 -16.83
CA MET A 460 12.48 -8.85 -16.63
C MET A 460 13.04 -8.31 -15.30
N GLU A 461 13.03 -9.11 -14.22
CA GLU A 461 13.70 -8.72 -12.96
C GLU A 461 15.20 -8.48 -13.18
N LYS A 462 15.89 -9.33 -13.96
CA LYS A 462 17.31 -9.19 -14.31
C LYS A 462 17.58 -8.02 -15.27
N GLN A 463 16.68 -7.73 -16.21
CA GLN A 463 16.77 -6.57 -17.13
C GLN A 463 16.78 -5.24 -16.35
N ILE A 464 15.76 -5.01 -15.51
CA ILE A 464 15.68 -3.78 -14.69
C ILE A 464 16.87 -3.67 -13.71
N ASP A 465 17.37 -4.80 -13.21
CA ASP A 465 18.53 -4.87 -12.30
C ASP A 465 19.89 -4.62 -12.98
N LYS A 466 19.90 -4.19 -14.25
CA LYS A 466 21.11 -3.97 -15.08
C LYS A 466 22.06 -5.18 -15.15
N LYS A 467 21.53 -6.41 -15.01
CA LYS A 467 22.32 -7.66 -15.06
C LYS A 467 22.64 -8.16 -16.48
N TYR A 468 22.14 -7.45 -17.48
CA TYR A 468 22.46 -7.65 -18.89
C TYR A 468 22.98 -6.32 -19.46
N LYS A 469 24.15 -6.33 -20.09
CA LYS A 469 24.66 -5.17 -20.85
C LYS A 469 23.95 -5.13 -22.21
N PRO A 470 23.61 -3.97 -22.78
CA PRO A 470 23.34 -3.90 -24.21
C PRO A 470 24.61 -4.29 -24.98
N ALA A 471 24.46 -4.89 -26.16
CA ALA A 471 25.61 -5.16 -27.02
C ALA A 471 26.17 -3.84 -27.60
N GLU A 472 27.47 -3.79 -27.86
CA GLU A 472 28.19 -2.53 -28.15
C GLU A 472 27.81 -1.91 -29.50
N ASN A 473 27.31 -2.71 -30.45
CA ASN A 473 26.88 -2.26 -31.78
C ASN A 473 25.37 -1.92 -31.84
N THR A 474 24.56 -2.30 -30.84
CA THR A 474 23.12 -1.94 -30.77
C THR A 474 22.82 -0.43 -30.75
N PRO A 475 23.66 0.48 -30.19
CA PRO A 475 23.32 1.90 -30.06
C PRO A 475 23.06 2.64 -31.38
N GLN A 476 23.64 2.22 -32.51
CA GLN A 476 23.38 2.83 -33.82
C GLN A 476 21.92 2.56 -34.24
N LEU A 477 21.51 1.29 -34.20
CA LEU A 477 20.20 0.78 -34.61
C LEU A 477 19.00 1.30 -33.77
N ILE A 478 19.26 1.95 -32.64
CA ILE A 478 18.24 2.48 -31.70
C ILE A 478 18.25 4.03 -31.63
N ASN A 479 19.23 4.69 -32.26
CA ASN A 479 19.30 6.16 -32.33
C ASN A 479 18.74 6.74 -33.65
N ASP A 480 18.46 5.90 -34.66
CA ASP A 480 17.72 6.33 -35.86
C ASP A 480 16.32 6.83 -35.46
N GLU A 481 16.03 8.10 -35.72
CA GLU A 481 14.78 8.74 -35.27
C GLU A 481 13.54 8.20 -36.01
N ASN A 482 13.72 7.54 -37.15
CA ASN A 482 12.64 6.87 -37.89
C ASN A 482 12.30 5.47 -37.32
N PHE A 483 13.06 4.97 -36.34
CA PHE A 483 12.88 3.63 -35.80
C PHE A 483 11.65 3.54 -34.87
N ASP A 484 10.46 3.38 -35.45
CA ASP A 484 9.23 3.26 -34.67
C ASP A 484 9.18 1.97 -33.83
N THR A 485 9.58 2.13 -32.57
CA THR A 485 9.55 1.08 -31.54
C THR A 485 8.15 0.51 -31.28
N ASN A 486 7.07 1.19 -31.68
CA ASN A 486 5.73 0.60 -31.67
C ASN A 486 5.63 -0.48 -32.75
N ASN A 487 5.92 -0.12 -34.01
CA ASN A 487 5.84 -1.05 -35.14
C ASN A 487 6.70 -2.31 -34.96
N LEU A 488 7.93 -2.20 -34.41
CA LEU A 488 8.80 -3.36 -34.20
C LEU A 488 8.16 -4.48 -33.35
N PHE A 489 7.34 -4.12 -32.36
CA PHE A 489 6.71 -5.09 -31.44
C PHE A 489 5.21 -5.28 -31.66
N GLN A 490 4.52 -4.32 -32.29
CA GLN A 490 3.08 -4.39 -32.60
C GLN A 490 2.80 -5.08 -33.94
N THR A 491 3.70 -5.02 -34.94
CA THR A 491 3.52 -5.76 -36.21
C THR A 491 3.75 -7.27 -36.08
N ILE A 492 4.03 -7.77 -34.87
CA ILE A 492 4.02 -9.22 -34.54
C ILE A 492 2.58 -9.70 -34.27
N ASP A 493 1.64 -9.33 -35.15
CA ASP A 493 0.30 -9.91 -35.29
C ASP A 493 0.17 -10.37 -36.76
N ILE A 494 0.04 -11.68 -36.97
CA ILE A 494 0.79 -12.38 -38.05
C ILE A 494 0.12 -12.36 -39.45
N LYS A 495 -1.05 -11.75 -39.62
CA LYS A 495 -1.94 -12.10 -40.75
C LYS A 495 -2.34 -11.02 -41.76
N GLU A 496 -2.49 -9.74 -41.40
CA GLU A 496 -3.24 -8.79 -42.24
C GLU A 496 -2.54 -7.43 -42.42
N PHE A 497 -1.58 -7.36 -43.35
CA PHE A 497 -1.22 -6.17 -44.13
C PHE A 497 -0.48 -6.63 -45.41
N PRO A 498 -0.89 -6.20 -46.62
CA PRO A 498 -0.24 -6.70 -47.86
C PRO A 498 1.13 -6.05 -48.14
N ASP A 499 1.22 -4.71 -48.02
CA ASP A 499 2.21 -3.91 -48.76
C ASP A 499 3.31 -3.27 -47.89
N ILE A 500 4.05 -4.06 -47.10
CA ILE A 500 5.40 -3.68 -46.62
C ILE A 500 6.36 -4.85 -46.83
N ILE A 501 7.23 -4.73 -47.82
CA ILE A 501 8.14 -5.81 -48.26
C ILE A 501 9.28 -6.05 -47.25
N ASP A 502 9.77 -5.01 -46.56
CA ASP A 502 10.97 -5.12 -45.72
C ASP A 502 10.78 -5.70 -44.32
N LEU A 503 9.64 -5.48 -43.65
CA LEU A 503 9.48 -5.90 -42.24
C LEU A 503 9.34 -7.42 -42.04
N LYS A 504 9.10 -8.20 -43.12
CA LYS A 504 9.27 -9.67 -43.11
C LYS A 504 10.71 -10.09 -42.73
N LYS A 505 11.71 -9.24 -42.96
CA LYS A 505 13.10 -9.47 -42.53
C LYS A 505 13.19 -9.67 -41.02
N GLY A 506 12.39 -9.00 -40.18
CA GLY A 506 12.47 -9.12 -38.72
C GLY A 506 12.30 -10.55 -38.18
N LYS A 507 11.49 -11.40 -38.85
CA LYS A 507 11.30 -12.81 -38.47
C LYS A 507 12.29 -13.77 -39.14
N HIS A 508 12.93 -13.35 -40.23
CA HIS A 508 14.09 -14.04 -40.83
C HIS A 508 15.42 -13.69 -40.13
N PHE A 509 15.55 -12.49 -39.55
CA PHE A 509 16.73 -12.01 -38.82
C PHE A 509 16.92 -12.67 -37.43
N LEU A 510 16.05 -13.63 -37.09
CA LEU A 510 16.18 -14.55 -35.94
C LEU A 510 16.07 -16.04 -36.37
N LYS A 511 16.00 -16.32 -37.67
CA LYS A 511 15.90 -17.67 -38.26
C LYS A 511 16.93 -17.98 -39.35
N SER A 512 17.64 -16.99 -39.89
CA SER A 512 18.80 -17.21 -40.75
C SER A 512 19.92 -17.87 -39.94
N THR A 513 20.73 -18.71 -40.59
CA THR A 513 21.88 -19.37 -39.97
C THR A 513 22.89 -18.37 -39.40
N GLU A 514 23.13 -17.25 -40.10
CA GLU A 514 23.87 -16.10 -39.56
C GLU A 514 23.29 -15.59 -38.23
N SER A 515 21.97 -15.37 -38.16
CA SER A 515 21.36 -14.84 -36.92
C SER A 515 21.53 -15.81 -35.76
N ILE A 516 21.48 -17.13 -36.01
CA ILE A 516 21.71 -18.17 -35.00
C ILE A 516 23.19 -18.15 -34.53
N GLN A 517 24.15 -17.93 -35.43
CA GLN A 517 25.55 -17.72 -35.06
C GLN A 517 25.75 -16.42 -34.26
N ARG A 518 25.14 -15.29 -34.68
CA ARG A 518 25.19 -14.03 -33.91
C ARG A 518 24.56 -14.20 -32.53
N ILE A 519 23.44 -14.92 -32.40
CA ILE A 519 22.80 -15.28 -31.12
C ILE A 519 23.71 -16.17 -30.25
N SER A 520 24.51 -17.07 -30.83
CA SER A 520 25.47 -17.89 -30.07
C SER A 520 26.61 -17.03 -29.48
N GLY A 521 27.06 -16.00 -30.20
CA GLY A 521 27.94 -14.97 -29.67
C GLY A 521 27.30 -14.19 -28.50
N LEU A 522 26.09 -13.65 -28.70
CA LEU A 522 25.36 -12.90 -27.66
C LEU A 522 25.06 -13.74 -26.40
N ARG A 523 24.95 -15.07 -26.51
CA ARG A 523 24.82 -16.00 -25.37
C ARG A 523 26.04 -15.95 -24.43
N LYS A 524 27.26 -15.78 -24.97
CA LYS A 524 28.51 -15.68 -24.18
C LYS A 524 28.51 -14.43 -23.28
N TYR A 525 28.08 -13.30 -23.82
CA TYR A 525 28.15 -11.99 -23.15
C TYR A 525 26.94 -11.62 -22.28
N LYS A 526 25.89 -12.48 -22.22
CA LYS A 526 24.66 -12.24 -21.46
C LYS A 526 24.02 -10.88 -21.81
N THR A 527 23.84 -10.59 -23.09
CA THR A 527 23.39 -9.26 -23.52
C THR A 527 21.89 -9.02 -23.28
N LEU A 528 21.49 -7.75 -23.30
CA LEU A 528 20.11 -7.31 -23.09
C LEU A 528 19.20 -7.81 -24.23
N GLU A 529 19.71 -7.83 -25.46
CA GLU A 529 19.06 -8.33 -26.66
C GLU A 529 18.85 -9.85 -26.58
N TYR A 530 19.87 -10.61 -26.15
CA TYR A 530 19.75 -12.05 -25.91
C TYR A 530 18.71 -12.36 -24.80
N SER A 531 18.62 -11.51 -23.77
CA SER A 531 17.59 -11.63 -22.75
C SER A 531 16.17 -11.42 -23.30
N GLN A 532 16.00 -10.48 -24.25
CA GLN A 532 14.72 -10.22 -24.89
C GLN A 532 14.35 -11.30 -25.90
N TYR A 533 15.32 -11.86 -26.63
CA TYR A 533 15.13 -13.05 -27.47
C TYR A 533 14.59 -14.23 -26.66
N LYS A 534 15.15 -14.51 -25.47
CA LYS A 534 14.60 -15.54 -24.57
C LYS A 534 13.15 -15.26 -24.16
N ILE A 535 12.79 -14.00 -23.91
CA ILE A 535 11.40 -13.63 -23.60
C ILE A 535 10.47 -13.87 -24.80
N LEU A 536 10.89 -13.56 -26.02
CA LEU A 536 10.11 -13.81 -27.24
C LEU A 536 9.89 -15.31 -27.48
N MET A 537 10.92 -16.14 -27.32
CA MET A 537 10.81 -17.60 -27.39
C MET A 537 9.86 -18.16 -26.31
N CYS A 538 9.85 -17.56 -25.12
CA CYS A 538 8.85 -17.87 -24.10
C CYS A 538 7.42 -17.46 -24.50
N PHE A 539 7.23 -16.36 -25.24
CA PHE A 539 5.90 -16.00 -25.77
C PHE A 539 5.42 -16.93 -26.88
N ASP A 540 6.29 -17.36 -27.80
CA ASP A 540 5.93 -18.36 -28.81
C ASP A 540 5.50 -19.70 -28.15
N CYS A 541 6.15 -20.08 -27.05
CA CYS A 541 5.74 -21.22 -26.22
C CYS A 541 4.37 -20.99 -25.54
N VAL A 542 4.15 -19.81 -24.94
CA VAL A 542 2.86 -19.41 -24.35
C VAL A 542 1.73 -19.47 -25.38
N ASP A 543 1.94 -18.96 -26.60
CA ASP A 543 0.93 -18.97 -27.66
C ASP A 543 0.67 -20.39 -28.21
N LYS A 544 1.70 -21.27 -28.30
CA LYS A 544 1.50 -22.71 -28.57
C LYS A 544 0.65 -23.35 -27.48
N THR A 545 1.03 -23.24 -26.20
CA THR A 545 0.32 -23.84 -25.08
C THR A 545 -1.12 -23.32 -24.94
N ILE A 546 -1.38 -22.04 -25.21
CA ILE A 546 -2.74 -21.50 -25.27
C ILE A 546 -3.53 -22.13 -26.41
N LYS A 547 -2.93 -22.33 -27.60
CA LYS A 547 -3.61 -23.05 -28.70
C LYS A 547 -3.93 -24.48 -28.30
N ASP A 548 -2.97 -25.21 -27.73
CA ASP A 548 -3.15 -26.61 -27.31
C ASP A 548 -4.30 -26.75 -26.30
N ILE A 549 -4.39 -25.84 -25.31
CA ILE A 549 -5.51 -25.82 -24.35
C ILE A 549 -6.85 -25.52 -25.06
N ASN A 550 -6.88 -24.63 -26.04
CA ASN A 550 -8.12 -24.35 -26.79
C ASN A 550 -8.56 -25.53 -27.66
N ASN A 551 -7.62 -26.31 -28.20
CA ASN A 551 -7.92 -27.56 -28.90
C ASN A 551 -8.57 -28.58 -27.94
N ILE A 552 -7.90 -28.87 -26.81
CA ILE A 552 -8.41 -29.78 -25.76
C ILE A 552 -9.80 -29.33 -25.31
N LEU A 553 -9.99 -28.03 -25.02
CA LEU A 553 -11.32 -27.49 -24.69
C LEU A 553 -12.36 -27.74 -25.79
N SER A 554 -12.00 -27.66 -27.08
CA SER A 554 -12.93 -27.94 -28.18
C SER A 554 -13.18 -29.43 -28.44
N GLU A 555 -12.37 -30.31 -27.85
CA GLU A 555 -12.53 -31.77 -27.91
C GLU A 555 -13.31 -32.29 -26.69
N THR A 556 -13.08 -31.74 -25.49
CA THR A 556 -13.79 -32.15 -24.26
C THR A 556 -15.17 -31.49 -24.08
N TYR A 557 -15.42 -30.33 -24.69
CA TYR A 557 -16.71 -29.63 -24.59
C TYR A 557 -17.53 -29.72 -25.88
N ASP A 558 -18.40 -30.72 -25.93
CA ASP A 558 -19.56 -30.73 -26.82
C ASP A 558 -20.52 -29.57 -26.46
N PRO A 559 -20.84 -28.67 -27.41
CA PRO A 559 -21.74 -27.54 -27.17
C PRO A 559 -23.22 -27.94 -27.03
N GLU A 560 -23.63 -29.15 -27.43
CA GLU A 560 -25.03 -29.58 -27.29
C GLU A 560 -25.35 -30.06 -25.86
N THR A 561 -24.44 -30.80 -25.22
CA THR A 561 -24.66 -31.37 -23.86
C THR A 561 -24.14 -30.52 -22.70
N SER A 562 -23.23 -29.57 -22.93
CA SER A 562 -22.62 -28.79 -21.83
C SER A 562 -23.58 -27.77 -21.18
N PHE A 563 -24.38 -27.06 -21.97
CA PHE A 563 -25.14 -25.87 -21.55
C PHE A 563 -26.49 -26.12 -20.85
N SER A 564 -26.50 -27.04 -19.88
CA SER A 564 -27.48 -27.01 -18.79
C SER A 564 -27.23 -25.76 -17.93
N VAL A 565 -28.29 -25.04 -17.55
CA VAL A 565 -28.19 -23.79 -16.76
C VAL A 565 -27.45 -23.99 -15.43
N LYS A 566 -27.49 -25.19 -14.85
CA LYS A 566 -26.73 -25.54 -13.62
C LYS A 566 -25.23 -25.73 -13.83
N ASN A 567 -24.79 -25.91 -15.08
CA ASN A 567 -23.41 -26.28 -15.43
C ASN A 567 -22.57 -25.09 -15.95
N ILE A 568 -23.23 -23.98 -16.31
CA ILE A 568 -22.62 -22.85 -17.02
C ILE A 568 -21.45 -22.22 -16.24
N ASP A 569 -21.57 -22.11 -14.91
CA ASP A 569 -20.62 -21.37 -14.08
C ASP A 569 -19.21 -21.96 -14.08
N GLU A 570 -19.08 -23.29 -14.06
CA GLU A 570 -17.77 -23.95 -13.96
C GLU A 570 -17.00 -23.94 -15.27
N GLU A 571 -17.62 -24.37 -16.38
CA GLU A 571 -17.00 -24.24 -17.71
C GLU A 571 -16.64 -22.78 -17.99
N THR A 572 -17.54 -21.84 -17.64
CA THR A 572 -17.28 -20.43 -17.88
C THR A 572 -16.09 -19.96 -17.05
N ARG A 573 -15.95 -20.36 -15.78
CA ARG A 573 -14.79 -19.99 -14.96
C ARG A 573 -13.47 -20.53 -15.52
N VAL A 574 -13.45 -21.73 -16.11
CA VAL A 574 -12.25 -22.27 -16.80
C VAL A 574 -11.91 -21.43 -18.04
N ASN A 575 -12.90 -21.19 -18.90
CA ASN A 575 -12.71 -20.40 -20.13
C ASN A 575 -12.35 -18.95 -19.84
N PHE A 576 -12.90 -18.38 -18.76
CA PHE A 576 -12.58 -17.06 -18.25
C PHE A 576 -11.15 -16.99 -17.71
N LEU A 577 -10.72 -17.96 -16.91
CA LEU A 577 -9.35 -18.07 -16.40
C LEU A 577 -8.33 -18.09 -17.54
N LEU A 578 -8.60 -18.88 -18.59
CA LEU A 578 -7.74 -18.99 -19.76
C LEU A 578 -7.77 -17.74 -20.65
N SER A 579 -8.93 -17.11 -20.81
CA SER A 579 -9.07 -15.81 -21.48
C SER A 579 -8.30 -14.71 -20.73
N ALA A 580 -8.34 -14.73 -19.40
CA ALA A 580 -7.59 -13.84 -18.54
C ALA A 580 -6.08 -14.08 -18.65
N PHE A 581 -5.61 -15.33 -18.67
CA PHE A 581 -4.19 -15.66 -18.89
C PHE A 581 -3.70 -15.29 -20.30
N LYS A 582 -4.49 -15.54 -21.36
CA LYS A 582 -4.19 -15.13 -22.73
C LYS A 582 -4.05 -13.61 -22.84
N LYS A 583 -5.01 -12.87 -22.29
CA LYS A 583 -4.99 -11.41 -22.29
C LYS A 583 -3.97 -10.82 -21.33
N PHE A 584 -3.61 -11.50 -20.25
CA PHE A 584 -2.49 -11.15 -19.39
C PHE A 584 -1.17 -11.28 -20.17
N SER A 585 -0.99 -12.38 -20.90
CA SER A 585 0.22 -12.65 -21.70
C SER A 585 0.45 -11.62 -22.81
N LYS A 586 -0.60 -11.14 -23.50
CA LYS A 586 -0.44 -10.04 -24.49
C LYS A 586 0.11 -8.75 -23.85
N ASP A 587 -0.34 -8.39 -22.64
CA ASP A 587 0.21 -7.24 -21.91
C ASP A 587 1.58 -7.53 -21.26
N GLN A 588 1.91 -8.79 -20.95
CA GLN A 588 3.28 -9.17 -20.57
C GLN A 588 4.26 -8.94 -21.73
N LYS A 589 3.84 -9.19 -22.98
CA LYS A 589 4.67 -8.94 -24.18
C LYS A 589 5.00 -7.44 -24.29
N VAL A 590 4.00 -6.56 -24.19
CA VAL A 590 4.18 -5.10 -24.16
C VAL A 590 5.02 -4.65 -22.96
N LEU A 591 4.75 -5.18 -21.76
CA LEU A 591 5.52 -4.89 -20.55
C LEU A 591 7.00 -5.25 -20.72
N SER A 592 7.30 -6.41 -21.31
CA SER A 592 8.69 -6.82 -21.55
C SER A 592 9.42 -5.89 -22.52
N SER A 593 8.75 -5.43 -23.59
CA SER A 593 9.32 -4.46 -24.53
C SER A 593 9.56 -3.10 -23.86
N THR A 594 8.62 -2.64 -23.02
CA THR A 594 8.79 -1.42 -22.21
C THR A 594 9.97 -1.54 -21.25
N VAL A 595 10.10 -2.70 -20.58
CA VAL A 595 11.20 -3.01 -19.65
C VAL A 595 12.54 -3.08 -20.37
N PHE A 596 12.60 -3.71 -21.56
CA PHE A 596 13.79 -3.77 -22.40
C PHE A 596 14.25 -2.36 -22.83
N LEU A 597 13.36 -1.56 -23.43
CA LEU A 597 13.67 -0.20 -23.89
C LEU A 597 14.09 0.71 -22.73
N LEU A 598 13.41 0.61 -21.59
CA LEU A 598 13.78 1.35 -20.39
C LEU A 598 15.15 0.92 -19.86
N SER A 599 15.45 -0.38 -19.82
CA SER A 599 16.75 -0.90 -19.36
C SER A 599 17.89 -0.42 -20.26
N HIS A 600 17.67 -0.38 -21.59
CA HIS A 600 18.61 0.17 -22.57
C HIS A 600 18.87 1.67 -22.33
N ARG A 601 17.81 2.50 -22.22
CA ARG A 601 17.94 3.94 -21.93
C ARG A 601 18.58 4.22 -20.56
N LEU A 602 18.30 3.38 -19.55
CA LEU A 602 18.95 3.45 -18.23
C LEU A 602 20.44 3.07 -18.28
N TRP A 603 20.87 2.21 -19.21
CA TRP A 603 22.29 1.88 -19.39
C TRP A 603 23.06 3.05 -20.01
N LYS A 604 22.55 3.66 -21.09
CA LYS A 604 23.15 4.86 -21.75
C LYS A 604 23.37 6.03 -20.77
N LYS A 605 22.62 6.10 -19.66
CA LYS A 605 22.75 7.12 -18.60
C LYS A 605 23.70 6.80 -17.45
N THR A 606 24.51 5.74 -17.49
CA THR A 606 25.27 5.31 -16.29
C THR A 606 26.48 6.19 -15.94
N SER A 607 26.79 7.24 -16.73
CA SER A 607 27.85 8.24 -16.50
C SER A 607 27.53 9.26 -15.38
N GLY A 608 27.21 8.78 -14.18
CA GLY A 608 26.60 9.57 -13.10
C GLY A 608 27.38 10.83 -12.66
N ARG A 609 28.72 10.79 -12.61
CA ARG A 609 29.57 11.93 -12.18
C ARG A 609 29.27 13.22 -12.98
N ARG A 610 29.21 13.14 -14.31
CA ARG A 610 28.90 14.32 -15.16
C ARG A 610 27.48 14.85 -14.87
N GLN A 611 26.48 13.97 -14.70
CA GLN A 611 25.09 14.36 -14.43
C GLN A 611 24.92 15.10 -13.10
N HIS A 612 25.65 14.73 -12.04
CA HIS A 612 25.61 15.47 -10.77
C HIS A 612 26.17 16.90 -10.91
N LEU A 613 27.26 17.09 -11.64
CA LEU A 613 27.81 18.43 -11.93
C LEU A 613 26.84 19.27 -12.76
N THR A 614 26.32 18.74 -13.87
CA THR A 614 25.32 19.42 -14.70
C THR A 614 24.04 19.74 -13.92
N MET A 615 23.67 18.91 -12.94
CA MET A 615 22.54 19.17 -12.06
C MET A 615 22.77 20.34 -11.12
N ILE A 616 23.96 20.44 -10.51
CA ILE A 616 24.32 21.56 -9.63
C ILE A 616 24.32 22.86 -10.43
N THR A 617 25.00 22.91 -11.58
CA THR A 617 25.03 24.11 -12.43
C THR A 617 23.65 24.50 -12.97
N CYS A 618 22.86 23.56 -13.49
CA CYS A 618 21.48 23.84 -13.93
C CYS A 618 20.55 24.28 -12.78
N THR A 619 20.74 23.77 -11.56
CA THR A 619 19.88 24.14 -10.42
C THR A 619 20.25 25.51 -9.88
N LEU A 620 21.54 25.84 -9.79
CA LEU A 620 22.04 27.17 -9.45
C LEU A 620 21.62 28.20 -10.51
N SER A 621 21.80 27.89 -11.80
CA SER A 621 21.36 28.73 -12.92
C SER A 621 19.84 28.99 -12.89
N LYS A 622 19.02 27.95 -12.69
CA LYS A 622 17.55 28.11 -12.57
C LYS A 622 17.13 28.87 -11.32
N TRP A 623 17.89 28.79 -10.23
CA TRP A 623 17.63 29.55 -9.00
C TRP A 623 18.03 31.03 -9.17
N TYR A 624 19.20 31.30 -9.73
CA TYR A 624 19.68 32.64 -10.08
C TYR A 624 18.74 33.34 -11.08
N ASN A 625 18.41 32.68 -12.19
CA ASN A 625 17.44 33.17 -13.17
C ASN A 625 16.03 33.28 -12.58
N GLY A 626 15.69 32.44 -11.59
CA GLY A 626 14.45 32.55 -10.82
C GLY A 626 14.42 33.80 -9.93
N ILE A 627 15.54 34.18 -9.32
CA ILE A 627 15.69 35.42 -8.55
C ILE A 627 15.69 36.65 -9.48
N LEU A 628 16.39 36.59 -10.61
CA LEU A 628 16.34 37.65 -11.64
C LEU A 628 14.91 37.84 -12.15
N LYS A 629 14.21 36.75 -12.51
CA LYS A 629 12.80 36.84 -12.93
C LYS A 629 11.89 37.30 -11.80
N PHE A 630 12.08 36.88 -10.56
CA PHE A 630 11.28 37.41 -9.44
C PHE A 630 11.51 38.90 -9.23
N LYS A 631 12.75 39.38 -9.32
CA LYS A 631 13.12 40.81 -9.26
C LYS A 631 12.50 41.62 -10.40
N ASN A 632 12.48 41.08 -11.61
CA ASN A 632 11.94 41.77 -12.79
C ASN A 632 10.41 41.71 -12.86
N ASN A 633 9.80 40.55 -12.58
CA ASN A 633 8.35 40.36 -12.55
C ASN A 633 7.68 41.13 -11.40
N LEU A 634 8.40 41.43 -10.31
CA LEU A 634 7.91 42.34 -9.25
C LEU A 634 7.55 43.74 -9.76
N GLY A 635 8.02 44.13 -10.94
CA GLY A 635 7.56 45.35 -11.64
C GLY A 635 6.56 45.10 -12.78
N LYS A 636 6.38 43.85 -13.24
CA LYS A 636 5.53 43.44 -14.37
C LYS A 636 5.05 41.99 -14.23
N GLU A 637 3.85 41.80 -13.70
CA GLU A 637 3.04 40.60 -13.98
C GLU A 637 1.84 41.02 -14.82
N ASP A 638 1.96 40.86 -16.14
CA ASP A 638 0.81 40.97 -17.04
C ASP A 638 -0.07 39.72 -16.86
N TYR A 639 -1.10 39.84 -16.03
CA TYR A 639 -2.09 38.79 -15.84
C TYR A 639 -2.85 38.57 -17.17
N PRO A 640 -3.13 37.32 -17.58
CA PRO A 640 -3.84 37.04 -18.82
C PRO A 640 -5.20 37.75 -18.85
N LEU A 641 -5.41 38.59 -19.87
CA LEU A 641 -6.53 39.55 -19.94
C LEU A 641 -7.91 38.90 -19.87
N ASP A 642 -8.02 37.61 -20.21
CA ASP A 642 -9.28 36.88 -20.30
C ASP A 642 -9.90 36.50 -18.93
N PHE A 643 -9.16 36.69 -17.82
CA PHE A 643 -9.80 36.66 -16.50
C PHE A 643 -10.51 38.01 -16.27
N PRO A 644 -11.85 38.03 -16.09
CA PRO A 644 -12.56 39.27 -15.81
C PRO A 644 -12.00 39.86 -14.52
N GLN A 645 -11.46 41.08 -14.63
CA GLN A 645 -10.84 41.79 -13.52
C GLN A 645 -11.92 42.23 -12.52
N LEU A 646 -12.33 41.29 -11.67
CA LEU A 646 -13.13 41.54 -10.48
C LEU A 646 -12.32 42.46 -9.58
N ASN A 647 -12.61 43.76 -9.71
CA ASN A 647 -12.01 44.85 -8.96
C ASN A 647 -12.54 44.87 -7.53
N TYR A 648 -12.30 43.77 -6.80
CA TYR A 648 -12.56 43.63 -5.39
C TYR A 648 -11.99 44.86 -4.67
N THR A 649 -12.84 45.63 -4.01
CA THR A 649 -12.40 46.76 -3.19
C THR A 649 -11.45 46.26 -2.10
N LEU A 650 -10.63 47.15 -1.52
CA LEU A 650 -9.78 46.78 -0.38
C LEU A 650 -10.62 46.17 0.77
N LYS A 651 -11.86 46.63 0.96
CA LYS A 651 -12.83 46.06 1.90
C LYS A 651 -13.15 44.60 1.58
N GLU A 652 -13.56 44.28 0.35
CA GLU A 652 -13.84 42.90 -0.07
C GLU A 652 -12.61 42.00 -0.01
N ARG A 653 -11.44 42.50 -0.41
CA ARG A 653 -10.18 41.73 -0.29
C ARG A 653 -9.89 41.38 1.16
N ILE A 654 -10.03 42.35 2.07
CA ILE A 654 -9.89 42.14 3.52
C ILE A 654 -10.98 41.18 4.03
N GLU A 655 -12.23 41.29 3.59
CA GLU A 655 -13.32 40.41 4.02
C GLU A 655 -13.11 38.96 3.55
N ILE A 656 -12.73 38.73 2.30
CA ILE A 656 -12.41 37.41 1.76
C ILE A 656 -11.22 36.81 2.52
N ILE A 657 -10.16 37.59 2.76
CA ILE A 657 -9.00 37.16 3.56
C ILE A 657 -9.41 36.85 5.00
N TRP A 658 -10.27 37.67 5.62
CA TRP A 658 -10.76 37.48 6.99
C TRP A 658 -11.68 36.26 7.12
N LYS A 659 -12.55 36.01 6.13
CA LYS A 659 -13.41 34.82 6.05
C LYS A 659 -12.57 33.56 5.85
N LEU A 660 -11.53 33.61 5.02
CA LEU A 660 -10.56 32.51 4.89
C LEU A 660 -9.71 32.31 6.16
N PHE A 661 -9.34 33.38 6.85
CA PHE A 661 -8.58 33.36 8.10
C PHE A 661 -9.40 32.75 9.24
N THR A 662 -10.61 33.25 9.49
CA THR A 662 -11.53 32.75 10.51
C THR A 662 -11.90 31.29 10.25
N ILE A 663 -12.25 30.90 9.03
CA ILE A 663 -12.48 29.48 8.68
C ILE A 663 -11.23 28.61 8.97
N ARG A 664 -10.03 29.07 8.62
CA ARG A 664 -8.79 28.30 8.87
C ARG A 664 -8.48 28.14 10.36
N VAL A 665 -8.57 29.22 11.13
CA VAL A 665 -8.29 29.23 12.57
C VAL A 665 -9.37 28.46 13.35
N LEU A 666 -10.65 28.65 13.00
CA LEU A 666 -11.77 28.11 13.78
C LEU A 666 -12.07 26.64 13.52
N VAL A 667 -11.88 26.11 12.30
CA VAL A 667 -12.26 24.71 11.97
C VAL A 667 -11.56 23.65 12.86
N LYS A 668 -10.46 23.99 13.56
CA LYS A 668 -9.86 23.16 14.62
C LYS A 668 -9.48 23.94 15.88
N TRP A 669 -10.30 24.93 16.28
CA TRP A 669 -10.01 25.82 17.42
C TRP A 669 -9.74 25.07 18.73
N ARG A 670 -10.51 24.02 19.05
CA ARG A 670 -10.39 23.26 20.31
C ARG A 670 -8.97 22.75 20.59
N TYR A 671 -8.29 22.21 19.57
CA TYR A 671 -6.90 21.76 19.71
C TYR A 671 -5.91 22.93 19.76
N SER A 672 -6.12 23.96 18.94
CA SER A 672 -5.27 25.16 18.96
C SER A 672 -5.32 25.86 20.32
N LEU A 673 -6.49 25.83 20.96
CA LEU A 673 -6.73 26.40 22.28
C LEU A 673 -6.16 25.53 23.39
N SER A 674 -6.43 24.21 23.40
CA SER A 674 -5.89 23.33 24.45
C SER A 674 -4.35 23.25 24.41
N PHE A 675 -3.76 23.26 23.21
CA PHE A 675 -2.31 23.38 23.05
C PHE A 675 -1.77 24.73 23.52
N SER A 676 -2.45 25.84 23.20
CA SER A 676 -2.02 27.19 23.61
C SER A 676 -2.14 27.40 25.14
N ILE A 677 -3.26 26.99 25.74
CA ILE A 677 -3.44 26.98 27.20
C ILE A 677 -2.38 26.09 27.85
N GLY A 678 -2.13 24.89 27.30
CA GLY A 678 -1.07 24.00 27.77
C GLY A 678 0.30 24.65 27.81
N VAL A 679 0.77 25.23 26.69
CA VAL A 679 2.08 25.92 26.64
C VAL A 679 2.10 27.14 27.58
N SER A 680 1.00 27.91 27.65
CA SER A 680 0.93 29.12 28.48
C SER A 680 0.98 28.80 29.98
N VAL A 681 0.16 27.86 30.45
CA VAL A 681 0.16 27.38 31.85
C VAL A 681 1.52 26.79 32.20
N PHE A 682 2.14 26.00 31.32
CA PHE A 682 3.48 25.46 31.55
C PHE A 682 4.57 26.54 31.56
N SER A 683 4.41 27.62 30.81
CA SER A 683 5.33 28.77 30.82
C SER A 683 5.19 29.61 32.09
N ILE A 684 3.97 29.84 32.58
CA ILE A 684 3.70 30.46 33.89
C ILE A 684 4.33 29.63 35.00
N VAL A 685 3.96 28.34 35.10
CA VAL A 685 4.44 27.44 36.16
C VAL A 685 5.97 27.31 36.13
N TYR A 686 6.59 27.24 34.94
CA TYR A 686 8.05 27.30 34.82
C TYR A 686 8.63 28.61 35.37
N TYR A 687 8.07 29.76 35.00
CA TYR A 687 8.61 31.06 35.36
C TYR A 687 8.45 31.41 36.84
N GLU A 688 7.27 31.19 37.41
CA GLU A 688 7.00 31.44 38.84
C GLU A 688 7.91 30.55 39.72
N LEU A 689 8.06 29.26 39.37
CA LEU A 689 8.99 28.37 40.07
C LEU A 689 10.47 28.74 39.85
N LYS A 690 10.82 29.39 38.73
CA LYS A 690 12.18 29.90 38.44
C LYS A 690 12.51 31.16 39.25
N ILE A 691 11.54 32.02 39.55
CA ILE A 691 11.72 33.16 40.47
C ILE A 691 11.79 32.64 41.91
N HIS A 692 10.74 31.96 42.35
CA HIS A 692 10.49 31.72 43.77
C HIS A 692 11.25 30.52 44.35
N SER A 693 11.99 29.76 43.53
CA SER A 693 12.79 28.64 44.02
C SER A 693 14.10 28.45 43.27
N THR A 694 15.20 28.42 44.02
CA THR A 694 16.54 28.03 43.55
C THR A 694 16.70 26.51 43.39
N PHE A 695 15.68 25.71 43.70
CA PHE A 695 15.77 24.26 43.74
C PHE A 695 16.05 23.65 42.35
N ILE A 696 17.02 22.72 42.30
CA ILE A 696 17.62 22.22 41.06
C ILE A 696 16.64 21.49 40.13
N LEU A 697 15.53 20.98 40.67
CA LEU A 697 14.43 20.40 39.90
C LEU A 697 13.79 21.49 39.00
N PHE A 698 13.30 22.58 39.58
CA PHE A 698 12.63 23.66 38.85
C PHE A 698 13.56 24.38 37.86
N ARG A 699 14.87 24.48 38.16
CA ARG A 699 15.86 25.03 37.22
C ARG A 699 15.91 24.28 35.87
N ASN A 700 15.52 23.00 35.82
CA ASN A 700 15.46 22.20 34.59
C ASN A 700 14.05 22.12 33.96
N LEU A 701 13.01 22.68 34.59
CA LEU A 701 11.60 22.55 34.18
C LEU A 701 11.30 23.17 32.79
N ALA A 702 12.15 24.06 32.29
CA ALA A 702 12.15 24.53 30.89
C ALA A 702 12.06 23.38 29.86
N TRP A 703 12.72 22.25 30.15
CA TRP A 703 12.72 21.07 29.27
C TRP A 703 11.35 20.39 29.20
N ALA A 704 10.50 20.52 30.22
CA ALA A 704 9.13 20.05 30.14
C ALA A 704 8.31 20.90 29.15
N VAL A 705 8.46 22.23 29.16
CA VAL A 705 7.74 23.15 28.24
C VAL A 705 8.17 22.96 26.79
N ILE A 706 9.47 22.83 26.54
CA ILE A 706 10.03 22.54 25.21
C ILE A 706 9.56 21.17 24.71
N THR A 707 9.57 20.15 25.58
CA THR A 707 9.09 18.81 25.25
C THR A 707 7.59 18.83 24.96
N TYR A 708 6.77 19.46 25.80
CA TYR A 708 5.33 19.61 25.58
C TYR A 708 5.03 20.23 24.21
N SER A 709 5.74 21.31 23.86
CA SER A 709 5.61 22.03 22.59
C SER A 709 5.94 21.18 21.37
N LEU A 710 6.95 20.31 21.46
CA LEU A 710 7.35 19.37 20.41
C LEU A 710 6.41 18.16 20.31
N VAL A 711 6.04 17.58 21.45
CA VAL A 711 5.33 16.30 21.59
C VAL A 711 3.85 16.41 21.26
N SER A 712 3.19 17.50 21.67
CA SER A 712 1.74 17.74 21.44
C SER A 712 1.32 17.49 20.00
N THR A 713 0.38 16.60 19.75
CA THR A 713 -0.12 16.28 18.40
C THR A 713 -1.65 16.21 18.38
N PRO A 714 -2.31 16.61 17.28
CA PRO A 714 -3.75 16.79 17.23
C PRO A 714 -4.58 15.50 17.17
N THR A 715 -3.99 14.30 17.25
CA THR A 715 -4.69 13.01 17.12
C THR A 715 -4.26 12.04 18.20
N VAL A 716 -5.21 11.32 18.80
CA VAL A 716 -4.99 10.53 20.03
C VAL A 716 -4.29 9.19 19.76
N GLY A 717 -4.75 8.42 18.77
CA GLY A 717 -4.16 7.11 18.45
C GLY A 717 -2.68 7.19 18.06
N ALA A 718 -2.35 8.10 17.13
CA ALA A 718 -0.95 8.37 16.82
C ALA A 718 -0.18 8.97 18.00
N LEU A 719 -0.81 9.81 18.84
CA LEU A 719 -0.15 10.33 20.05
C LEU A 719 0.22 9.21 21.03
N ALA A 720 -0.67 8.26 21.32
CA ALA A 720 -0.37 7.17 22.26
C ALA A 720 0.84 6.34 21.78
N PHE A 721 0.81 5.91 20.51
CA PHE A 721 1.93 5.18 19.89
C PHE A 721 3.23 6.00 19.85
N PHE A 722 3.16 7.25 19.39
CA PHE A 722 4.36 8.09 19.33
C PHE A 722 4.87 8.50 20.71
N SER A 723 4.02 8.66 21.73
CA SER A 723 4.43 8.93 23.11
C SER A 723 5.19 7.76 23.72
N ILE A 724 4.77 6.51 23.49
CA ILE A 724 5.56 5.33 23.87
C ILE A 724 6.93 5.35 23.17
N LEU A 725 6.96 5.57 21.85
CA LEU A 725 8.22 5.68 21.09
C LEU A 725 9.12 6.84 21.54
N ARG A 726 8.53 7.97 21.96
CA ARG A 726 9.24 9.14 22.51
C ARG A 726 9.80 8.87 23.89
N VAL A 727 9.04 8.20 24.77
CA VAL A 727 9.51 7.75 26.10
C VAL A 727 10.72 6.83 25.94
N ILE A 728 10.62 5.81 25.09
CA ILE A 728 11.72 4.87 24.83
C ILE A 728 12.93 5.60 24.23
N GLY A 729 12.73 6.43 23.20
CA GLY A 729 13.79 7.22 22.57
C GLY A 729 14.47 8.17 23.57
N ALA A 730 13.69 8.88 24.39
CA ALA A 730 14.21 9.82 25.37
C ALA A 730 15.00 9.14 26.50
N ILE A 731 14.53 7.98 27.00
CA ILE A 731 15.25 7.20 28.01
C ILE A 731 16.60 6.72 27.44
N LEU A 732 16.57 6.06 26.27
CA LEU A 732 17.79 5.56 25.61
C LEU A 732 18.77 6.69 25.31
N GLY A 733 18.28 7.83 24.78
CA GLY A 733 19.11 9.00 24.49
C GLY A 733 19.68 9.65 25.74
N SER A 734 18.92 9.70 26.84
CA SER A 734 19.39 10.30 28.10
C SER A 734 20.45 9.44 28.80
N ILE A 735 20.24 8.12 28.87
CA ILE A 735 21.23 7.17 29.43
C ILE A 735 22.55 7.25 28.65
N LEU A 736 22.45 7.23 27.32
CA LEU A 736 23.61 7.18 26.43
C LEU A 736 24.32 8.53 26.31
N GLY A 737 23.58 9.65 26.36
CA GLY A 737 24.14 10.99 26.48
C GLY A 737 24.84 11.22 27.82
N PHE A 738 24.30 10.68 28.93
CA PHE A 738 24.98 10.68 30.23
C PHE A 738 26.26 9.83 30.19
N ALA A 739 26.21 8.63 29.62
CA ALA A 739 27.40 7.78 29.48
C ALA A 739 28.53 8.47 28.70
N CYS A 740 28.20 9.21 27.63
CA CYS A 740 29.18 10.00 26.89
C CYS A 740 29.76 11.16 27.73
N ALA A 741 28.93 11.82 28.54
CA ALA A 741 29.37 12.87 29.45
C ALA A 741 30.29 12.36 30.58
N GLU A 742 30.01 11.16 31.09
CA GLU A 742 30.83 10.47 32.11
C GLU A 742 32.16 9.93 31.55
N ILE A 743 32.25 9.72 30.23
CA ILE A 743 33.51 9.39 29.54
C ILE A 743 34.33 10.67 29.32
N TYR A 744 33.77 11.70 28.68
CA TYR A 744 34.58 12.87 28.29
C TYR A 744 35.02 13.71 29.49
N SER A 745 34.28 13.71 30.61
CA SER A 745 34.64 14.44 31.83
C SER A 745 35.97 13.99 32.44
N LYS A 746 36.34 12.72 32.22
CA LYS A 746 37.58 12.09 32.71
C LYS A 746 38.75 12.28 31.74
N THR A 747 38.62 13.20 30.78
CA THR A 747 39.62 13.42 29.72
C THR A 747 40.02 14.87 29.54
N ASN A 748 41.28 15.06 29.14
CA ASN A 748 41.90 16.35 28.84
C ASN A 748 41.10 17.08 27.74
N ASP A 749 41.09 18.40 27.76
CA ASP A 749 40.26 19.27 26.90
C ASP A 749 40.23 18.91 25.39
N PRO A 750 41.36 18.64 24.70
CA PRO A 750 41.31 18.24 23.29
C PRO A 750 40.70 16.84 23.08
N ALA A 751 40.96 15.90 24.00
CA ALA A 751 40.34 14.57 23.95
C ALA A 751 38.84 14.64 24.24
N ARG A 752 38.42 15.51 25.17
CA ARG A 752 37.01 15.78 25.48
C ARG A 752 36.25 16.28 24.27
N ALA A 753 36.82 17.25 23.54
CA ALA A 753 36.24 17.77 22.30
C ALA A 753 36.11 16.66 21.23
N PHE A 754 37.16 15.87 21.04
CA PHE A 754 37.16 14.76 20.07
C PHE A 754 36.13 13.68 20.42
N ILE A 755 36.04 13.26 21.70
CA ILE A 755 35.06 12.27 22.18
C ILE A 755 33.63 12.81 22.03
N PHE A 756 33.38 14.08 22.35
CA PHE A 756 32.07 14.70 22.17
C PHE A 756 31.64 14.74 20.68
N VAL A 757 32.54 15.13 19.78
CA VAL A 757 32.27 15.15 18.34
C VAL A 757 32.09 13.73 17.78
N ALA A 758 32.98 12.79 18.12
CA ALA A 758 32.94 11.42 17.63
C ALA A 758 31.69 10.65 18.11
N SER A 759 31.30 10.80 19.38
CA SER A 759 30.05 10.23 19.90
C SER A 759 28.82 10.87 19.25
N THR A 760 28.79 12.20 19.15
CA THR A 760 27.67 12.91 18.47
C THR A 760 27.54 12.49 17.01
N PHE A 761 28.64 12.34 16.28
CA PHE A 761 28.65 11.80 14.92
C PHE A 761 28.14 10.36 14.88
N LEU A 762 28.71 9.45 15.68
CA LEU A 762 28.35 8.02 15.70
C LEU A 762 26.86 7.82 15.98
N PHE A 763 26.33 8.49 17.01
CA PHE A 763 24.93 8.30 17.41
C PHE A 763 23.95 9.04 16.49
N THR A 764 24.34 10.15 15.86
CA THR A 764 23.56 10.78 14.79
C THR A 764 23.56 9.91 13.52
N PHE A 765 24.70 9.31 13.16
CA PHE A 765 24.81 8.40 12.01
C PHE A 765 23.97 7.13 12.19
N LEU A 766 24.13 6.43 13.32
CA LEU A 766 23.34 5.25 13.67
C LEU A 766 21.84 5.59 13.70
N SER A 767 21.49 6.76 14.22
CA SER A 767 20.14 7.31 14.16
C SER A 767 19.66 7.48 12.72
N CYS A 768 20.43 8.15 11.86
CA CYS A 768 20.08 8.32 10.44
C CYS A 768 19.84 6.97 9.73
N VAL A 769 20.66 5.94 10.00
CA VAL A 769 20.42 4.58 9.50
C VAL A 769 19.05 4.05 9.96
N MET A 770 18.71 4.20 11.25
CA MET A 770 17.41 3.78 11.80
C MET A 770 16.24 4.59 11.23
N THR A 771 16.38 5.91 10.97
CA THR A 771 15.29 6.74 10.40
C THR A 771 14.80 6.30 9.02
N ARG A 772 15.58 5.50 8.27
CA ARG A 772 15.12 4.88 7.02
C ARG A 772 13.85 4.03 7.23
N THR A 773 13.63 3.53 8.44
CA THR A 773 12.37 2.90 8.85
C THR A 773 11.37 3.94 9.39
N LYS A 774 10.34 4.25 8.60
CA LYS A 774 9.36 5.33 8.87
C LYS A 774 8.69 5.24 10.25
N SER A 775 8.45 4.03 10.75
CA SER A 775 7.85 3.79 12.07
C SER A 775 8.71 4.30 13.22
N PHE A 776 10.05 4.26 13.08
CA PHE A 776 11.00 4.64 14.13
C PHE A 776 11.48 6.09 14.04
N GLU A 777 11.12 6.85 12.98
CA GLU A 777 11.50 8.25 12.79
C GLU A 777 11.29 9.09 14.07
N LYS A 778 10.18 8.89 14.78
CA LYS A 778 9.86 9.63 16.01
C LYS A 778 10.63 9.15 17.24
N LEU A 779 10.86 7.84 17.39
CA LEU A 779 11.76 7.33 18.45
C LEU A 779 13.15 7.92 18.28
N VAL A 780 13.67 7.87 17.05
CA VAL A 780 15.02 8.31 16.71
C VAL A 780 15.18 9.82 16.85
N THR A 781 14.18 10.62 16.43
CA THR A 781 14.21 12.08 16.63
C THR A 781 14.36 12.44 18.11
N PHE A 782 13.65 11.74 19.00
CA PHE A 782 13.71 11.97 20.43
C PHE A 782 14.96 11.36 21.10
N PHE A 783 15.49 10.26 20.55
CA PHE A 783 16.80 9.73 20.94
C PHE A 783 17.93 10.74 20.67
N ILE A 784 18.03 11.30 19.45
CA ILE A 784 19.01 12.35 19.14
C ILE A 784 18.79 13.56 20.05
N LEU A 785 17.54 14.02 20.21
CA LEU A 785 17.23 15.21 21.01
C LEU A 785 17.66 15.03 22.47
N SER A 786 17.28 13.93 23.13
CA SER A 786 17.68 13.66 24.51
C SER A 786 19.17 13.41 24.66
N PHE A 787 19.80 12.73 23.70
CA PHE A 787 21.26 12.57 23.66
C PHE A 787 21.97 13.92 23.63
N VAL A 788 21.62 14.80 22.68
CA VAL A 788 22.22 16.13 22.54
C VAL A 788 21.94 16.99 23.78
N VAL A 789 20.70 17.00 24.30
CA VAL A 789 20.33 17.80 25.48
C VAL A 789 21.05 17.37 26.76
N VAL A 790 21.40 16.09 26.92
CA VAL A 790 22.21 15.62 28.05
C VAL A 790 23.70 15.87 27.78
N ALA A 791 24.23 15.42 26.64
CA ALA A 791 25.66 15.45 26.34
C ALA A 791 26.21 16.86 26.04
N PHE A 792 25.52 17.70 25.27
CA PHE A 792 25.99 19.04 24.92
C PHE A 792 26.01 19.98 26.13
N LEU A 793 25.06 19.84 27.06
CA LEU A 793 24.94 20.75 28.21
C LEU A 793 25.81 20.35 29.41
N ALA A 794 26.36 19.14 29.45
CA ALA A 794 27.37 18.75 30.44
C ALA A 794 28.81 19.06 29.97
N TYR A 795 29.00 19.40 28.69
CA TYR A 795 30.31 19.65 28.09
C TYR A 795 30.94 20.97 28.57
N PRO A 796 30.22 22.12 28.59
CA PRO A 796 30.75 23.37 29.15
C PRO A 796 30.94 23.35 30.68
N SER A 797 30.12 22.59 31.42
CA SER A 797 30.20 22.55 32.89
C SER A 797 31.32 21.65 33.42
N ASN A 798 31.92 20.82 32.55
CA ASN A 798 32.98 19.85 32.85
C ASN A 798 32.70 18.91 34.05
N GLN A 799 31.41 18.79 34.41
CA GLN A 799 30.92 18.02 35.56
C GLN A 799 29.62 17.30 35.13
N PRO A 800 29.67 15.98 34.87
CA PRO A 800 28.53 15.19 34.42
C PRO A 800 27.61 14.89 35.61
N SER A 801 26.78 15.87 35.98
CA SER A 801 25.81 15.70 37.06
C SER A 801 24.78 14.62 36.69
N ILE A 802 24.94 13.42 37.27
CA ILE A 802 23.96 12.31 37.24
C ILE A 802 22.57 12.86 37.59
N ILE A 803 22.49 13.63 38.67
CA ILE A 803 21.27 14.26 39.18
C ILE A 803 20.64 15.17 38.11
N THR A 804 21.42 16.03 37.45
CA THR A 804 20.90 16.90 36.38
C THR A 804 20.41 16.09 35.17
N SER A 805 21.09 14.99 34.84
CA SER A 805 20.72 14.12 33.73
C SER A 805 19.42 13.34 34.01
N LEU A 806 19.29 12.77 35.20
CA LEU A 806 18.06 12.13 35.69
C LEU A 806 16.90 13.12 35.80
N LEU A 807 17.14 14.34 36.30
CA LEU A 807 16.13 15.39 36.36
C LEU A 807 15.64 15.78 34.96
N ARG A 808 16.53 15.93 33.96
CA ARG A 808 16.09 16.21 32.58
C ARG A 808 15.29 15.05 31.98
N MET A 809 15.71 13.80 32.22
CA MET A 809 14.94 12.62 31.82
C MET A 809 13.54 12.62 32.47
N MET A 810 13.44 12.90 33.77
CA MET A 810 12.16 13.05 34.48
C MET A 810 11.27 14.13 33.86
N HIS A 811 11.80 15.33 33.58
CA HIS A 811 11.01 16.42 32.98
C HIS A 811 10.51 16.09 31.56
N ILE A 812 11.32 15.38 30.77
CA ILE A 812 10.92 14.93 29.42
C ILE A 812 9.81 13.86 29.54
N LEU A 813 9.95 12.89 30.44
CA LEU A 813 8.94 11.86 30.70
C LEU A 813 7.62 12.46 31.22
N PHE A 814 7.70 13.35 32.20
CA PHE A 814 6.55 14.07 32.76
C PHE A 814 5.80 14.86 31.68
N ALA A 815 6.51 15.59 30.82
CA ALA A 815 5.89 16.30 29.70
C ALA A 815 5.24 15.37 28.68
N VAL A 816 5.83 14.22 28.35
CA VAL A 816 5.21 13.26 27.41
C VAL A 816 3.95 12.64 28.02
N LEU A 817 3.98 12.27 29.30
CA LEU A 817 2.81 11.75 30.04
C LEU A 817 1.70 12.81 30.11
N LEU A 818 2.04 14.05 30.43
CA LEU A 818 1.06 15.13 30.56
C LEU A 818 0.49 15.59 29.21
N VAL A 819 1.25 15.55 28.11
CA VAL A 819 0.68 15.70 26.76
C VAL A 819 -0.37 14.62 26.48
N LEU A 820 -0.10 13.37 26.86
CA LEU A 820 -1.06 12.26 26.71
C LEU A 820 -2.33 12.54 27.52
N VAL A 821 -2.20 12.87 28.82
CA VAL A 821 -3.34 13.22 29.69
C VAL A 821 -4.15 14.39 29.13
N ILE A 822 -3.53 15.51 28.78
CA ILE A 822 -4.25 16.69 28.26
C ILE A 822 -4.94 16.38 26.92
N SER A 823 -4.34 15.58 26.05
CA SER A 823 -4.91 15.24 24.75
C SER A 823 -6.08 14.24 24.85
N VAL A 824 -6.08 13.37 25.86
CA VAL A 824 -7.20 12.47 26.18
C VAL A 824 -8.35 13.26 26.80
N LEU A 825 -8.08 14.17 27.76
CA LEU A 825 -9.11 14.89 28.50
C LEU A 825 -9.76 16.03 27.69
N PHE A 826 -8.97 16.94 27.11
CA PHE A 826 -9.50 18.25 26.65
C PHE A 826 -9.94 18.29 25.18
N SER A 827 -9.41 17.44 24.30
CA SER A 827 -9.76 17.45 22.87
C SER A 827 -9.41 16.12 22.17
N PRO A 828 -10.02 14.99 22.56
CA PRO A 828 -9.67 13.69 22.01
C PRO A 828 -10.16 13.51 20.56
N PHE A 829 -9.30 13.86 19.60
CA PHE A 829 -9.51 13.52 18.19
C PHE A 829 -9.15 12.05 17.96
N TYR A 830 -10.18 11.22 18.00
CA TYR A 830 -10.12 9.78 17.74
C TYR A 830 -9.99 9.48 16.23
N GLU A 831 -8.85 8.93 15.82
CA GLU A 831 -8.62 8.46 14.45
C GLU A 831 -9.57 7.32 14.07
N HIS A 832 -10.08 6.54 15.03
CA HIS A 832 -11.09 5.52 14.72
C HIS A 832 -12.44 6.11 14.29
N LYS A 833 -12.77 7.36 14.68
CA LYS A 833 -13.97 8.06 14.18
C LYS A 833 -13.78 8.47 12.72
N GLN A 834 -12.58 8.94 12.36
CA GLN A 834 -12.22 9.23 10.96
C GLN A 834 -12.16 7.94 10.12
N LEU A 835 -11.61 6.84 10.65
CA LEU A 835 -11.64 5.53 10.01
C LEU A 835 -13.08 5.08 9.75
N LYS A 836 -13.95 5.09 10.77
CA LYS A 836 -15.35 4.69 10.65
C LYS A 836 -16.06 5.49 9.54
N SER A 837 -15.87 6.81 9.49
CA SER A 837 -16.43 7.65 8.41
C SER A 837 -15.83 7.36 7.03
N ASN A 838 -14.52 7.08 6.94
CA ASN A 838 -13.85 6.77 5.68
C ASN A 838 -14.26 5.40 5.11
N LEU A 839 -14.41 4.39 5.98
CA LEU A 839 -14.97 3.07 5.63
C LEU A 839 -16.40 3.22 5.11
N TYR A 840 -17.27 3.87 5.88
CA TYR A 840 -18.66 4.11 5.50
C TYR A 840 -18.87 4.86 4.17
N GLN A 841 -17.95 5.76 3.79
CA GLN A 841 -17.98 6.43 2.49
C GLN A 841 -17.45 5.56 1.33
N PHE A 842 -16.73 4.47 1.61
CA PHE A 842 -16.04 3.69 0.59
C PHE A 842 -16.99 2.83 -0.27
N PRO A 843 -18.01 2.13 0.27
CA PRO A 843 -19.04 1.46 -0.52
C PRO A 843 -19.79 2.42 -1.44
N PHE A 844 -20.19 3.59 -0.95
CA PHE A 844 -20.81 4.63 -1.78
C PHE A 844 -19.92 5.03 -2.96
N LYS A 845 -18.61 5.23 -2.73
CA LYS A 845 -17.67 5.56 -3.80
C LYS A 845 -17.47 4.41 -4.80
N LEU A 846 -17.48 3.17 -4.32
CA LEU A 846 -17.43 1.95 -5.16
C LEU A 846 -18.67 1.85 -6.04
N THR A 847 -19.87 2.05 -5.49
CA THR A 847 -21.13 2.09 -6.25
C THR A 847 -21.09 3.17 -7.35
N GLN A 848 -20.51 4.34 -7.09
CA GLN A 848 -20.35 5.35 -8.14
C GLN A 848 -19.37 4.95 -9.25
N SER A 849 -18.25 4.29 -8.92
CA SER A 849 -17.35 3.72 -9.94
C SER A 849 -18.00 2.55 -10.70
N PHE A 850 -18.82 1.73 -10.04
CA PHE A 850 -19.62 0.69 -10.66
C PHE A 850 -20.66 1.30 -11.63
N ASN A 851 -21.47 2.26 -11.18
CA ASN A 851 -22.44 2.96 -12.02
C ASN A 851 -21.76 3.64 -13.22
N PHE A 852 -20.59 4.27 -13.03
CA PHE A 852 -19.79 4.85 -14.11
C PHE A 852 -19.23 3.81 -15.09
N LEU A 853 -18.76 2.65 -14.61
CA LEU A 853 -18.34 1.53 -15.45
C LEU A 853 -19.52 1.04 -16.30
N ILE A 854 -20.61 0.65 -15.64
CA ILE A 854 -21.79 0.00 -16.22
C ILE A 854 -22.45 0.87 -17.31
N CYS A 855 -22.68 2.17 -17.03
CA CYS A 855 -23.25 3.12 -18.00
C CYS A 855 -22.43 3.31 -19.28
N ASN A 856 -21.14 2.96 -19.28
CA ASN A 856 -20.24 3.15 -20.43
C ASN A 856 -19.73 1.83 -21.03
N THR A 857 -20.15 0.67 -20.51
CA THR A 857 -19.78 -0.65 -21.06
C THR A 857 -20.93 -1.59 -21.34
N LEU A 858 -22.00 -1.60 -20.53
CA LEU A 858 -23.10 -2.56 -20.66
C LEU A 858 -24.45 -1.92 -21.04
N ILE A 859 -24.62 -0.62 -20.84
CA ILE A 859 -25.81 0.09 -21.32
C ILE A 859 -25.50 0.68 -22.71
N ASP A 860 -26.34 0.36 -23.70
CA ASP A 860 -26.23 0.96 -25.03
C ASP A 860 -26.49 2.48 -24.91
N PRO A 861 -25.56 3.35 -25.36
CA PRO A 861 -25.72 4.79 -25.23
C PRO A 861 -27.01 5.32 -25.89
N ASN A 862 -27.53 4.65 -26.92
CA ASN A 862 -28.74 5.07 -27.62
C ASN A 862 -30.02 4.77 -26.83
N VAL A 863 -29.96 3.87 -25.85
CA VAL A 863 -31.13 3.45 -25.03
C VAL A 863 -31.32 4.34 -23.81
N LEU A 864 -30.25 4.92 -23.26
CA LEU A 864 -30.30 5.75 -22.05
C LEU A 864 -30.14 7.25 -22.40
N PRO A 865 -31.22 8.07 -22.29
CA PRO A 865 -31.19 9.48 -22.63
C PRO A 865 -30.06 10.26 -21.94
N PRO A 866 -29.50 11.31 -22.58
CA PRO A 866 -28.40 12.07 -22.00
C PRO A 866 -28.76 12.69 -20.64
N GLU A 867 -30.01 13.08 -20.44
CA GLU A 867 -30.56 13.55 -19.16
C GLU A 867 -30.51 12.47 -18.07
N SER A 868 -30.91 11.24 -18.40
CA SER A 868 -30.84 10.09 -17.49
C SER A 868 -29.40 9.73 -17.13
N ARG A 869 -28.45 9.85 -18.07
CA ARG A 869 -27.01 9.73 -17.75
C ARG A 869 -26.55 10.87 -16.83
N GLN A 870 -26.98 12.10 -17.09
CA GLN A 870 -26.67 13.25 -16.25
C GLN A 870 -27.22 13.11 -14.81
N LEU A 871 -28.31 12.37 -14.57
CA LEU A 871 -28.77 12.07 -13.21
C LEU A 871 -27.76 11.21 -12.41
N PHE A 872 -27.11 10.23 -13.04
CA PHE A 872 -26.03 9.45 -12.41
C PHE A 872 -24.74 10.27 -12.25
N TYR A 873 -24.43 11.16 -13.20
CA TYR A 873 -23.23 12.00 -13.17
C TYR A 873 -23.41 13.34 -12.41
N ARG A 874 -24.62 13.67 -11.93
CA ARG A 874 -24.92 14.95 -11.29
C ARG A 874 -23.98 15.21 -10.11
N SER A 875 -23.39 16.40 -10.06
CA SER A 875 -22.38 16.77 -9.05
C SER A 875 -23.01 16.98 -7.67
N ASN A 876 -23.27 15.88 -6.96
CA ASN A 876 -23.67 15.87 -5.56
C ASN A 876 -22.45 16.17 -4.66
N LYS A 877 -22.65 16.67 -3.43
CA LYS A 877 -21.60 16.86 -2.40
C LYS A 877 -20.81 15.58 -2.07
N PHE A 878 -21.36 14.43 -2.44
CA PHE A 878 -20.71 13.12 -2.31
C PHE A 878 -20.10 12.58 -3.61
N ASN A 879 -20.52 13.09 -4.78
CA ASN A 879 -20.03 12.62 -6.07
C ASN A 879 -18.62 13.19 -6.33
N TYR A 880 -17.63 12.31 -6.38
CA TYR A 880 -16.22 12.64 -6.58
C TYR A 880 -15.77 12.47 -8.04
N ILE A 881 -16.67 12.00 -8.91
CA ILE A 881 -16.51 12.08 -10.36
C ILE A 881 -16.52 13.58 -10.72
N GLN A 882 -15.64 13.99 -11.64
CA GLN A 882 -15.42 15.40 -11.95
C GLN A 882 -16.68 16.09 -12.50
N LYS A 883 -16.79 17.41 -12.26
CA LYS A 883 -17.89 18.25 -12.77
C LYS A 883 -18.03 18.28 -14.30
N GLU A 884 -17.00 17.86 -15.01
CA GLU A 884 -16.88 17.93 -16.47
C GLU A 884 -16.71 16.50 -17.04
N VAL A 885 -17.76 15.68 -16.90
CA VAL A 885 -17.90 14.46 -17.72
C VAL A 885 -18.47 14.91 -19.08
N PRO A 886 -17.78 14.71 -20.20
CA PRO A 886 -18.29 15.14 -21.50
C PRO A 886 -19.50 14.27 -21.90
N ILE A 887 -20.48 14.89 -22.58
CA ILE A 887 -21.75 14.25 -22.98
C ILE A 887 -21.48 13.06 -23.91
N GLU A 888 -20.53 13.24 -24.82
CA GLU A 888 -19.93 12.18 -25.63
C GLU A 888 -18.51 11.93 -25.14
N MET A 889 -18.16 10.66 -24.91
CA MET A 889 -16.88 10.27 -24.35
C MET A 889 -16.28 9.15 -25.18
N ASN A 890 -15.10 9.37 -25.75
CA ASN A 890 -14.43 8.33 -26.51
C ASN A 890 -13.85 7.26 -25.57
N GLN A 891 -13.62 6.05 -26.08
CA GLN A 891 -13.20 4.91 -25.25
C GLN A 891 -11.84 5.12 -24.56
N LYS A 892 -10.99 6.04 -25.06
CA LYS A 892 -9.70 6.40 -24.43
C LYS A 892 -9.94 7.30 -23.21
N GLN A 893 -10.75 8.36 -23.36
CA GLN A 893 -11.19 9.23 -22.26
C GLN A 893 -11.90 8.44 -21.16
N PHE A 894 -12.78 7.51 -21.53
CA PHE A 894 -13.46 6.63 -20.58
C PHE A 894 -12.49 5.78 -19.76
N LYS A 895 -11.55 5.08 -20.43
CA LYS A 895 -10.51 4.30 -19.75
C LYS A 895 -9.63 5.15 -18.83
N GLU A 896 -9.28 6.36 -19.25
CA GLU A 896 -8.48 7.30 -18.44
C GLU A 896 -9.24 7.78 -17.19
N LEU A 897 -10.49 8.23 -17.34
CA LEU A 897 -11.34 8.67 -16.23
C LEU A 897 -11.66 7.54 -15.25
N LEU A 898 -11.95 6.33 -15.77
CA LEU A 898 -12.20 5.14 -14.95
C LEU A 898 -10.94 4.72 -14.17
N SER A 899 -9.77 4.64 -14.83
CA SER A 899 -8.53 4.28 -14.14
C SER A 899 -8.14 5.32 -13.08
N LYS A 900 -8.44 6.61 -13.32
CA LYS A 900 -8.28 7.69 -12.34
C LYS A 900 -9.19 7.52 -11.12
N GLN A 901 -10.47 7.15 -11.30
CA GLN A 901 -11.39 6.83 -10.20
C GLN A 901 -10.91 5.62 -9.39
N LEU A 902 -10.56 4.53 -10.08
CA LEU A 902 -10.09 3.28 -9.45
C LEU A 902 -8.77 3.48 -8.69
N ASN A 903 -7.88 4.37 -9.15
CA ASN A 903 -6.65 4.70 -8.42
C ASN A 903 -6.89 5.60 -7.20
N LEU A 904 -7.86 6.52 -7.26
CA LEU A 904 -8.31 7.25 -6.07
C LEU A 904 -8.94 6.32 -5.01
N LEU A 905 -9.64 5.26 -5.43
CA LEU A 905 -10.10 4.19 -4.53
C LEU A 905 -8.93 3.36 -3.97
N ARG A 906 -8.02 2.88 -4.83
CA ARG A 906 -6.80 2.14 -4.43
C ARG A 906 -5.97 2.90 -3.40
N TYR A 907 -5.88 4.23 -3.52
CA TYR A 907 -5.11 5.08 -2.61
C TYR A 907 -5.76 5.26 -1.23
N GLN A 908 -7.09 5.13 -1.13
CA GLN A 908 -7.80 5.19 0.16
C GLN A 908 -7.53 3.96 1.04
N ILE A 909 -7.34 2.77 0.45
CA ILE A 909 -7.12 1.52 1.19
C ILE A 909 -5.86 1.56 2.09
N PRO A 910 -4.67 1.98 1.63
CA PRO A 910 -3.51 2.21 2.52
C PRO A 910 -3.77 3.22 3.64
N ILE A 911 -4.53 4.29 3.37
CA ILE A 911 -4.86 5.32 4.37
C ILE A 911 -5.77 4.73 5.45
N GLN A 912 -6.82 3.99 5.06
CA GLN A 912 -7.68 3.24 5.99
C GLN A 912 -6.85 2.23 6.81
N ARG A 913 -5.86 1.55 6.22
CA ARG A 913 -4.95 0.63 6.95
C ARG A 913 -4.04 1.36 7.95
N THR A 914 -3.53 2.55 7.62
CA THR A 914 -2.76 3.38 8.58
C THR A 914 -3.64 3.89 9.71
N LEU A 915 -4.84 4.39 9.40
CA LEU A 915 -5.82 4.80 10.41
C LEU A 915 -6.25 3.62 11.30
N LEU A 916 -6.40 2.40 10.75
CA LEU A 916 -6.66 1.19 11.52
C LEU A 916 -5.49 0.84 12.46
N PHE A 917 -4.24 0.96 11.98
CA PHE A 917 -3.07 0.74 12.82
C PHE A 917 -3.00 1.72 14.00
N HIS A 918 -3.28 3.01 13.80
CA HIS A 918 -3.37 3.97 14.92
C HIS A 918 -4.60 3.69 15.81
N SER A 919 -5.74 3.32 15.22
CA SER A 919 -6.96 2.90 15.93
C SER A 919 -6.74 1.68 16.83
N ARG A 920 -5.73 0.84 16.55
CA ARG A 920 -5.32 -0.26 17.45
C ARG A 920 -4.99 0.27 18.85
N TYR A 921 -4.30 1.40 18.93
CA TYR A 921 -3.88 2.01 20.21
C TYR A 921 -5.01 2.79 20.90
N GLU A 922 -6.03 3.24 20.16
CA GLU A 922 -7.25 3.83 20.75
C GLU A 922 -8.24 2.78 21.25
N LEU A 923 -8.37 1.65 20.53
CA LEU A 923 -9.48 0.72 20.71
C LEU A 923 -9.08 -0.60 21.39
N LEU A 924 -7.84 -1.08 21.33
CA LEU A 924 -7.50 -2.33 22.05
C LEU A 924 -7.66 -2.24 23.58
N PRO A 925 -7.30 -1.13 24.27
CA PRO A 925 -7.44 -1.07 25.73
C PRO A 925 -8.88 -1.05 26.24
N PHE A 926 -9.84 -0.58 25.43
CA PHE A 926 -11.21 -0.29 25.89
C PHE A 926 -12.32 -0.94 25.06
N GLN A 927 -12.07 -1.25 23.77
CA GLN A 927 -13.11 -1.61 22.79
C GLN A 927 -12.58 -2.62 21.75
N LYS A 928 -11.89 -3.68 22.23
CA LYS A 928 -11.23 -4.75 21.44
C LYS A 928 -12.12 -5.31 20.31
N SER A 929 -13.39 -5.60 20.59
CA SER A 929 -14.38 -6.07 19.60
C SER A 929 -14.55 -5.09 18.42
N LYS A 930 -14.82 -3.81 18.70
CA LYS A 930 -15.03 -2.74 17.71
C LYS A 930 -13.84 -2.59 16.75
N TYR A 931 -12.62 -2.78 17.23
CA TYR A 931 -11.41 -2.82 16.39
C TYR A 931 -11.43 -4.00 15.41
N TYR A 932 -11.82 -5.20 15.85
CA TYR A 932 -11.95 -6.36 14.97
C TYR A 932 -13.08 -6.21 13.94
N HIS A 933 -14.21 -5.60 14.30
CA HIS A 933 -15.25 -5.26 13.33
C HIS A 933 -14.76 -4.27 12.25
N LEU A 934 -14.06 -3.19 12.65
CA LEU A 934 -13.45 -2.24 11.70
C LEU A 934 -12.40 -2.91 10.79
N ARG A 935 -11.60 -3.83 11.33
CA ARG A 935 -10.63 -4.64 10.55
C ARG A 935 -11.34 -5.57 9.55
N ARG A 936 -12.40 -6.28 9.97
CA ARG A 936 -13.19 -7.19 9.10
C ARG A 936 -13.95 -6.41 8.03
N LEU A 937 -14.43 -5.21 8.33
CA LEU A 937 -15.05 -4.29 7.38
C LEU A 937 -14.05 -3.84 6.29
N LEU A 938 -12.91 -3.24 6.67
CA LEU A 938 -11.87 -2.81 5.72
C LEU A 938 -11.37 -3.95 4.80
N TYR A 939 -11.29 -5.16 5.34
CA TYR A 939 -10.95 -6.36 4.59
C TYR A 939 -12.04 -6.74 3.56
N THR A 940 -13.32 -6.60 3.92
CA THR A 940 -14.44 -6.89 3.01
C THR A 940 -14.58 -5.80 1.94
N GLU A 941 -14.44 -4.53 2.31
CA GLU A 941 -14.32 -3.38 1.37
C GLU A 941 -13.15 -3.57 0.38
N THR A 942 -12.00 -4.05 0.86
CA THR A 942 -10.86 -4.41 0.01
C THR A 942 -11.24 -5.49 -1.01
N LYS A 943 -12.04 -6.51 -0.64
CA LYS A 943 -12.54 -7.53 -1.58
C LYS A 943 -13.55 -6.97 -2.59
N LEU A 944 -14.47 -6.12 -2.14
CA LEU A 944 -15.44 -5.44 -3.03
C LEU A 944 -14.76 -4.54 -4.07
N PHE A 945 -13.65 -3.90 -3.72
CA PHE A 945 -12.82 -3.20 -4.70
C PHE A 945 -12.17 -4.17 -5.72
N HIS A 946 -11.75 -5.37 -5.30
CA HIS A 946 -11.19 -6.36 -6.23
C HIS A 946 -12.23 -6.97 -7.18
N SER A 947 -13.47 -7.22 -6.75
CA SER A 947 -14.53 -7.67 -7.66
C SER A 947 -14.92 -6.58 -8.66
N LEU A 948 -14.92 -5.31 -8.25
CA LEU A 948 -15.07 -4.18 -9.20
C LEU A 948 -13.93 -4.14 -10.23
N LEU A 949 -12.67 -4.40 -9.84
CA LEU A 949 -11.55 -4.50 -10.79
C LEU A 949 -11.66 -5.72 -11.73
N ALA A 950 -12.22 -6.83 -11.26
CA ALA A 950 -12.47 -8.00 -12.11
C ALA A 950 -13.59 -7.71 -13.13
N LEU A 951 -14.67 -7.05 -12.71
CA LEU A 951 -15.76 -6.61 -13.57
C LEU A 951 -15.28 -5.58 -14.61
N GLU A 952 -14.46 -4.60 -14.21
CA GLU A 952 -13.80 -3.64 -15.10
C GLU A 952 -13.01 -4.35 -16.20
N PHE A 953 -12.12 -5.26 -15.81
CA PHE A 953 -11.32 -6.03 -16.75
C PHE A 953 -12.16 -6.78 -17.79
N ILE A 954 -13.26 -7.42 -17.38
CA ILE A 954 -14.16 -8.13 -18.30
C ILE A 954 -14.87 -7.15 -19.25
N THR A 955 -15.63 -6.21 -18.71
CA THR A 955 -16.55 -5.39 -19.53
C THR A 955 -15.82 -4.37 -20.40
N VAL A 956 -14.67 -3.84 -19.95
CA VAL A 956 -13.87 -2.87 -20.72
C VAL A 956 -13.01 -3.55 -21.78
N SER A 957 -12.67 -4.83 -21.60
CA SER A 957 -11.52 -5.41 -22.32
C SER A 957 -11.58 -6.89 -22.72
N ALA A 958 -12.60 -7.65 -22.35
CA ALA A 958 -12.78 -9.04 -22.80
C ALA A 958 -13.79 -9.20 -23.94
N LEU A 959 -15.00 -8.63 -23.82
CA LEU A 959 -16.10 -8.88 -24.78
C LEU A 959 -16.08 -7.92 -26.00
N PRO A 960 -16.38 -8.38 -27.23
CA PRO A 960 -16.59 -7.51 -28.40
C PRO A 960 -17.81 -6.59 -28.27
N LYS A 961 -17.69 -5.35 -28.77
CA LYS A 961 -18.73 -4.31 -28.63
C LYS A 961 -20.10 -4.68 -29.19
N LYS A 962 -20.16 -5.44 -30.30
CA LYS A 962 -21.43 -5.87 -30.93
C LYS A 962 -22.34 -6.54 -29.90
N HIS A 963 -21.84 -7.57 -29.23
CA HIS A 963 -22.63 -8.34 -28.28
C HIS A 963 -22.79 -7.65 -26.92
N LEU A 964 -21.84 -6.80 -26.48
CA LEU A 964 -22.06 -5.91 -25.32
C LEU A 964 -23.36 -5.12 -25.48
N ASN A 965 -23.61 -4.57 -26.68
CA ASN A 965 -24.82 -3.81 -26.97
C ASN A 965 -26.08 -4.70 -27.07
N GLU A 966 -25.98 -5.92 -27.58
CA GLU A 966 -27.11 -6.86 -27.68
C GLU A 966 -27.56 -7.36 -26.30
N ILE A 967 -26.64 -7.87 -25.47
CA ILE A 967 -26.91 -8.22 -24.06
C ILE A 967 -27.42 -6.98 -23.33
N GLY A 968 -26.76 -5.85 -23.54
CA GLY A 968 -27.07 -4.57 -22.92
C GLY A 968 -28.52 -4.16 -23.12
N LYS A 969 -29.04 -4.22 -24.34
CA LYS A 969 -30.46 -3.90 -24.64
C LYS A 969 -31.44 -4.76 -23.83
N ILE A 970 -31.13 -6.04 -23.63
CA ILE A 970 -31.97 -6.97 -22.86
C ILE A 970 -31.92 -6.63 -21.37
N ILE A 971 -30.73 -6.44 -20.81
CA ILE A 971 -30.57 -6.25 -19.36
C ILE A 971 -30.77 -4.81 -18.88
N THR A 972 -30.73 -3.79 -19.76
CA THR A 972 -30.66 -2.37 -19.37
C THR A 972 -31.71 -1.99 -18.32
N ASN A 973 -32.95 -2.46 -18.43
CA ASN A 973 -33.99 -2.14 -17.44
C ASN A 973 -33.67 -2.69 -16.03
N ASN A 974 -33.28 -3.96 -15.93
CA ASN A 974 -32.95 -4.57 -14.63
C ASN A 974 -31.57 -4.11 -14.11
N LEU A 975 -30.65 -3.77 -15.01
CA LEU A 975 -29.36 -3.17 -14.71
C LEU A 975 -29.53 -1.74 -14.14
N LEU A 976 -30.43 -0.93 -14.70
CA LEU A 976 -30.80 0.38 -14.16
C LEU A 976 -31.49 0.25 -12.79
N LYS A 977 -32.39 -0.73 -12.60
CA LYS A 977 -32.94 -1.05 -11.27
C LYS A 977 -31.81 -1.34 -10.28
N LEU A 978 -30.88 -2.23 -10.62
CA LEU A 978 -29.75 -2.61 -9.75
C LEU A 978 -28.88 -1.40 -9.41
N MET A 979 -28.51 -0.60 -10.39
CA MET A 979 -27.76 0.64 -10.19
C MET A 979 -28.50 1.59 -9.24
N SER A 980 -29.81 1.76 -9.41
CA SER A 980 -30.63 2.65 -8.57
C SER A 980 -30.78 2.12 -7.14
N GLU A 981 -30.91 0.81 -6.96
CA GLU A 981 -31.00 0.15 -5.65
C GLU A 981 -29.67 0.29 -4.88
N LEU A 982 -28.53 0.00 -5.52
CA LEU A 982 -27.20 0.15 -4.91
C LEU A 982 -26.92 1.62 -4.50
N ASP A 983 -27.29 2.57 -5.36
CA ASP A 983 -27.16 4.00 -5.04
C ASP A 983 -28.14 4.40 -3.93
N TYR A 984 -29.35 3.85 -3.90
CA TYR A 984 -30.35 4.12 -2.87
C TYR A 984 -29.93 3.57 -1.50
N SER A 985 -29.53 2.30 -1.40
CA SER A 985 -29.05 1.68 -0.16
C SER A 985 -27.85 2.46 0.41
N THR A 986 -26.89 2.85 -0.42
CA THR A 986 -25.73 3.64 0.03
C THR A 986 -26.07 5.09 0.38
N ARG A 987 -26.99 5.75 -0.34
CA ARG A 987 -27.46 7.12 -0.02
C ARG A 987 -28.26 7.15 1.28
N SER A 988 -29.24 6.27 1.43
CA SER A 988 -30.05 6.11 2.66
C SER A 988 -29.15 5.91 3.87
N TYR A 989 -28.17 5.02 3.74
CA TYR A 989 -27.16 4.80 4.76
C TYR A 989 -26.31 6.06 5.08
N MET A 990 -25.81 6.75 4.05
CA MET A 990 -25.01 7.98 4.21
C MET A 990 -25.79 9.17 4.79
N ILE A 991 -27.12 9.19 4.66
CA ILE A 991 -28.02 10.12 5.36
C ILE A 991 -28.10 9.72 6.83
N ASN A 992 -28.40 8.45 7.14
CA ASN A 992 -28.54 7.94 8.51
C ASN A 992 -27.28 8.07 9.37
N ILE A 993 -26.08 8.09 8.77
CA ILE A 993 -24.85 8.41 9.51
C ILE A 993 -24.84 9.86 10.02
N ARG A 994 -25.38 10.80 9.24
CA ARG A 994 -25.38 12.24 9.57
C ARG A 994 -26.46 12.62 10.56
N SER A 995 -27.60 11.92 10.58
CA SER A 995 -28.53 11.97 11.71
C SER A 995 -27.92 11.22 12.90
N THR A 996 -27.11 11.93 13.68
CA THR A 996 -26.61 11.49 15.00
C THR A 996 -27.55 11.86 16.15
N LEU A 997 -28.64 12.56 15.87
CA LEU A 997 -29.59 13.05 16.86
C LEU A 997 -30.78 12.09 17.00
N LYS A 998 -30.70 11.26 18.04
CA LYS A 998 -31.77 10.53 18.74
C LYS A 998 -32.71 9.64 17.91
N ASN A 999 -32.47 8.34 18.09
CA ASN A 999 -33.41 7.21 17.98
C ASN A 999 -33.79 6.75 16.55
N GLU A 1000 -33.87 5.42 16.41
CA GLU A 1000 -34.37 4.67 15.24
C GLU A 1000 -33.83 5.09 13.87
N ARG A 1001 -32.58 4.70 13.60
CA ARG A 1001 -32.00 4.78 12.24
C ARG A 1001 -32.51 3.64 11.36
N ILE A 1002 -33.70 3.83 10.82
CA ILE A 1002 -34.35 2.89 9.91
C ILE A 1002 -33.64 2.88 8.56
N VAL A 1003 -33.21 1.69 8.12
CA VAL A 1003 -32.67 1.42 6.78
C VAL A 1003 -33.62 0.43 6.09
N GLN A 1004 -33.99 0.67 4.83
CA GLN A 1004 -34.83 -0.28 4.09
C GLN A 1004 -34.04 -1.52 3.68
N GLU A 1005 -34.75 -2.64 3.58
CA GLU A 1005 -34.25 -3.89 2.99
C GLU A 1005 -33.70 -3.67 1.56
N ASN A 1006 -32.63 -4.39 1.23
CA ASN A 1006 -31.82 -4.19 0.04
C ASN A 1006 -32.05 -5.35 -0.94
N HIS A 1007 -32.69 -5.06 -2.07
CA HIS A 1007 -33.11 -6.05 -3.06
C HIS A 1007 -32.09 -6.29 -4.17
N SER A 1008 -30.88 -5.72 -4.08
CA SER A 1008 -29.85 -5.82 -5.13
C SER A 1008 -29.56 -7.27 -5.56
N LYS A 1009 -29.56 -8.24 -4.63
CA LYS A 1009 -29.40 -9.66 -4.94
C LYS A 1009 -30.56 -10.23 -5.76
N LYS A 1010 -31.81 -9.87 -5.45
CA LYS A 1010 -33.00 -10.27 -6.22
C LYS A 1010 -32.90 -9.74 -7.66
N ILE A 1011 -32.55 -8.47 -7.83
CA ILE A 1011 -32.38 -7.84 -9.15
C ILE A 1011 -31.19 -8.43 -9.92
N CYS A 1012 -30.09 -8.76 -9.22
CA CYS A 1012 -28.94 -9.44 -9.84
C CYS A 1012 -29.30 -10.85 -10.34
N ASN A 1013 -30.16 -11.57 -9.63
CA ASN A 1013 -30.68 -12.87 -10.07
C ASN A 1013 -31.64 -12.72 -11.27
N GLU A 1014 -32.45 -11.65 -11.33
CA GLU A 1014 -33.26 -11.30 -12.52
C GLU A 1014 -32.35 -11.06 -13.73
N ILE A 1015 -31.33 -10.19 -13.63
CA ILE A 1015 -30.33 -9.95 -14.70
C ILE A 1015 -29.67 -11.27 -15.13
N THR A 1016 -29.29 -12.12 -14.17
CA THR A 1016 -28.64 -13.41 -14.43
C THR A 1016 -29.54 -14.34 -15.25
N ARG A 1017 -30.83 -14.43 -14.92
CA ARG A 1017 -31.83 -15.18 -15.69
C ARG A 1017 -31.99 -14.60 -17.09
N ASP A 1018 -32.10 -13.27 -17.22
CA ASP A 1018 -32.34 -12.61 -18.51
C ASP A 1018 -31.15 -12.82 -19.48
N ILE A 1019 -29.91 -12.80 -18.97
CA ILE A 1019 -28.70 -13.18 -19.73
C ILE A 1019 -28.72 -14.68 -20.06
N GLY A 1020 -29.11 -15.54 -19.10
CA GLY A 1020 -29.27 -16.98 -19.30
C GLY A 1020 -30.28 -17.33 -20.40
N GLU A 1021 -31.38 -16.58 -20.51
CA GLU A 1021 -32.35 -16.72 -21.60
C GLU A 1021 -31.78 -16.26 -22.96
N TYR A 1022 -31.03 -15.15 -23.00
CA TYR A 1022 -30.35 -14.72 -24.24
C TYR A 1022 -29.30 -15.73 -24.69
N ILE A 1023 -28.52 -16.29 -23.76
CA ILE A 1023 -27.61 -17.42 -23.99
C ILE A 1023 -28.37 -18.59 -24.62
N TYR A 1024 -29.45 -19.04 -23.96
CA TYR A 1024 -30.24 -20.20 -24.40
C TYR A 1024 -30.81 -20.02 -25.81
N LYS A 1025 -31.29 -18.81 -26.14
CA LYS A 1025 -31.86 -18.46 -27.45
C LYS A 1025 -30.84 -18.42 -28.59
N ASN A 1026 -29.56 -18.14 -28.30
CA ASN A 1026 -28.51 -17.96 -29.33
C ASN A 1026 -27.51 -19.13 -29.44
N ARG A 1027 -27.63 -20.17 -28.61
CA ARG A 1027 -26.65 -21.27 -28.41
C ARG A 1027 -26.19 -22.05 -29.66
N TYR A 1028 -26.87 -21.91 -30.80
CA TYR A 1028 -26.60 -22.70 -32.01
C TYR A 1028 -25.57 -22.06 -32.96
N ASP A 1029 -25.17 -20.81 -32.73
CA ASP A 1029 -24.08 -20.18 -33.48
C ASP A 1029 -22.71 -20.52 -32.86
N ARG A 1030 -21.70 -20.82 -33.68
CA ARG A 1030 -20.33 -21.08 -33.22
C ARG A 1030 -19.65 -19.82 -32.66
N GLU A 1031 -20.06 -18.61 -33.08
CA GLU A 1031 -19.67 -17.37 -32.39
C GLU A 1031 -20.31 -17.27 -30.99
N SER A 1032 -21.50 -17.85 -30.80
CA SER A 1032 -22.20 -17.81 -29.50
C SER A 1032 -21.43 -18.49 -28.38
N LEU A 1033 -20.58 -19.48 -28.67
CA LEU A 1033 -19.77 -20.18 -27.66
C LEU A 1033 -18.79 -19.23 -26.95
N ASN A 1034 -18.12 -18.35 -27.69
CA ASN A 1034 -17.22 -17.35 -27.10
C ASN A 1034 -18.00 -16.25 -26.38
N LEU A 1035 -19.10 -15.79 -26.98
CA LEU A 1035 -20.04 -14.85 -26.37
C LEU A 1035 -20.54 -15.35 -25.00
N LEU A 1036 -21.04 -16.59 -24.95
CA LEU A 1036 -21.48 -17.31 -23.75
C LEU A 1036 -20.42 -17.30 -22.65
N ARG A 1037 -19.20 -17.73 -22.98
CA ARG A 1037 -18.04 -17.73 -22.05
C ARG A 1037 -17.72 -16.34 -21.50
N TYR A 1038 -18.06 -15.25 -22.20
CA TYR A 1038 -17.96 -13.89 -21.65
C TYR A 1038 -19.23 -13.45 -20.90
N CYS A 1039 -20.43 -13.83 -21.35
CA CYS A 1039 -21.70 -13.54 -20.67
C CYS A 1039 -21.72 -14.06 -19.25
N SER A 1040 -21.39 -15.34 -19.02
CA SER A 1040 -21.37 -15.90 -17.67
C SER A 1040 -20.16 -15.44 -16.85
N ALA A 1041 -19.08 -14.93 -17.47
CA ALA A 1041 -18.02 -14.22 -16.74
C ALA A 1041 -18.51 -12.84 -16.24
N ILE A 1042 -19.33 -12.13 -17.03
CA ILE A 1042 -20.00 -10.89 -16.61
C ILE A 1042 -20.99 -11.17 -15.49
N ILE A 1043 -21.88 -12.17 -15.64
CA ILE A 1043 -22.78 -12.66 -14.57
C ILE A 1043 -21.97 -12.93 -13.30
N PHE A 1044 -20.92 -13.74 -13.40
CA PHE A 1044 -20.11 -14.17 -12.27
C PHE A 1044 -19.52 -12.97 -11.50
N CYS A 1045 -18.85 -12.04 -12.19
CA CYS A 1045 -18.28 -10.86 -11.52
C CYS A 1045 -19.35 -9.86 -11.04
N LEU A 1046 -20.54 -9.83 -11.66
CA LEU A 1046 -21.67 -9.02 -11.18
C LEU A 1046 -22.26 -9.60 -9.88
N ILE A 1047 -22.51 -10.91 -9.82
CA ILE A 1047 -22.95 -11.62 -8.60
C ILE A 1047 -21.90 -11.45 -7.50
N SER A 1048 -20.63 -11.72 -7.79
CA SER A 1048 -19.53 -11.59 -6.84
C SER A 1048 -19.38 -10.15 -6.31
N PHE A 1049 -19.62 -9.13 -7.14
CA PHE A 1049 -19.70 -7.74 -6.70
C PHE A 1049 -20.93 -7.46 -5.82
N VAL A 1050 -22.13 -7.90 -6.20
CA VAL A 1050 -23.37 -7.67 -5.45
C VAL A 1050 -23.38 -8.39 -4.10
N ASP A 1051 -22.90 -9.63 -4.03
CA ASP A 1051 -22.79 -10.37 -2.77
C ASP A 1051 -21.72 -9.80 -1.84
N LEU A 1052 -20.58 -9.36 -2.37
CA LEU A 1052 -19.61 -8.61 -1.56
C LEU A 1052 -20.14 -7.24 -1.13
N PHE A 1053 -20.99 -6.58 -1.95
CA PHE A 1053 -21.64 -5.32 -1.59
C PHE A 1053 -22.61 -5.52 -0.42
N ASN A 1054 -23.48 -6.52 -0.50
CA ASN A 1054 -24.44 -6.87 0.55
C ASN A 1054 -23.70 -7.26 1.84
N LEU A 1055 -22.69 -8.14 1.74
CA LEU A 1055 -21.86 -8.53 2.87
C LEU A 1055 -21.06 -7.36 3.49
N VAL A 1056 -20.78 -6.29 2.75
CA VAL A 1056 -20.26 -5.03 3.30
C VAL A 1056 -21.37 -4.21 3.95
N PHE A 1057 -22.50 -4.03 3.27
CA PHE A 1057 -23.69 -3.31 3.75
C PHE A 1057 -24.17 -3.86 5.10
N ASP A 1058 -24.30 -5.18 5.25
CA ASP A 1058 -24.72 -5.83 6.49
C ASP A 1058 -23.73 -5.56 7.64
N LYS A 1059 -22.42 -5.66 7.37
CA LYS A 1059 -21.37 -5.33 8.37
C LYS A 1059 -21.37 -3.86 8.74
N VAL A 1060 -21.70 -3.00 7.80
CA VAL A 1060 -21.79 -1.54 7.95
C VAL A 1060 -23.01 -1.17 8.81
N VAL A 1061 -24.19 -1.72 8.49
CA VAL A 1061 -25.46 -1.65 9.23
C VAL A 1061 -25.28 -2.12 10.68
N ASN A 1062 -24.75 -3.33 10.87
CA ASN A 1062 -24.47 -3.89 12.20
C ASN A 1062 -23.51 -3.00 13.01
N LEU A 1063 -22.48 -2.40 12.38
CA LEU A 1063 -21.54 -1.49 13.04
C LEU A 1063 -22.14 -0.10 13.35
N SER A 1064 -23.26 0.27 12.76
CA SER A 1064 -23.99 1.52 13.05
C SER A 1064 -25.20 1.36 13.98
N SER A 1065 -25.55 0.14 14.37
CA SER A 1065 -26.73 -0.16 15.19
C SER A 1065 -28.03 0.38 14.57
N THR A 1066 -28.13 0.27 13.24
CA THR A 1066 -29.28 0.67 12.42
C THR A 1066 -30.28 -0.48 12.30
N THR A 1067 -31.56 -0.22 12.54
CA THR A 1067 -32.63 -1.19 12.36
C THR A 1067 -32.99 -1.34 10.88
N ILE A 1068 -33.21 -2.58 10.43
CA ILE A 1068 -33.68 -2.85 9.06
C ILE A 1068 -35.20 -2.91 9.07
N LEU A 1069 -35.85 -1.98 8.35
CA LEU A 1069 -37.28 -2.08 8.04
C LEU A 1069 -37.44 -2.95 6.79
N LYS A 1070 -38.10 -4.09 6.96
CA LYS A 1070 -38.54 -4.92 5.84
C LYS A 1070 -39.43 -4.10 4.90
N ARG A 1071 -39.17 -4.17 3.60
CA ARG A 1071 -40.00 -3.49 2.61
C ARG A 1071 -41.28 -4.29 2.43
N THR A 1072 -42.42 -3.72 2.78
CA THR A 1072 -43.72 -4.36 2.56
C THR A 1072 -44.08 -4.34 1.07
N ASP A 1073 -44.11 -5.50 0.43
CA ASP A 1073 -44.34 -5.68 -1.02
C ASP A 1073 -45.79 -5.31 -1.48
N HIS A 1074 -46.59 -4.64 -0.64
CA HIS A 1074 -48.00 -4.26 -0.91
C HIS A 1074 -48.21 -3.26 -2.06
N LEU A 1075 -47.14 -2.78 -2.71
CA LEU A 1075 -47.18 -1.99 -3.94
C LEU A 1075 -46.98 -2.84 -5.22
N SER A 1076 -46.93 -4.18 -5.10
CA SER A 1076 -46.65 -5.09 -6.23
C SER A 1076 -47.86 -5.78 -6.84
N THR A 1077 -49.07 -5.60 -6.29
CA THR A 1077 -50.32 -5.97 -6.98
C THR A 1077 -50.62 -4.95 -8.07
N PRO A 1078 -50.58 -5.30 -9.37
CA PRO A 1078 -51.08 -4.41 -10.40
C PRO A 1078 -52.60 -4.35 -10.27
N THR A 1079 -53.14 -3.23 -9.80
CA THR A 1079 -54.56 -2.92 -10.00
C THR A 1079 -54.80 -2.88 -11.52
N PRO A 1080 -55.70 -3.72 -12.06
CA PRO A 1080 -55.95 -3.70 -13.49
C PRO A 1080 -56.57 -2.35 -13.85
N PHE A 1081 -55.98 -1.66 -14.84
CA PHE A 1081 -56.58 -0.48 -15.44
C PHE A 1081 -57.80 -0.90 -16.30
N THR A 1082 -58.89 -1.27 -15.65
CA THR A 1082 -60.18 -1.47 -16.29
C THR A 1082 -60.71 -0.12 -16.75
N SER A 1083 -60.67 0.10 -18.07
CA SER A 1083 -61.27 1.26 -18.72
C SER A 1083 -62.79 1.18 -18.64
N GLN A 1084 -63.37 1.63 -17.53
CA GLN A 1084 -64.79 1.85 -17.36
C GLN A 1084 -65.01 3.30 -16.92
N THR A 1085 -65.71 4.06 -17.76
CA THR A 1085 -66.23 5.39 -17.44
C THR A 1085 -67.54 5.25 -16.67
N PRO A 1086 -67.62 5.62 -15.38
CA PRO A 1086 -68.89 5.69 -14.68
C PRO A 1086 -69.58 7.04 -14.97
N PRO A 1087 -70.83 7.06 -15.42
CA PRO A 1087 -71.68 8.24 -15.27
C PRO A 1087 -72.30 8.23 -13.88
N TYR A 1088 -72.16 9.32 -13.11
CA TYR A 1088 -73.23 9.83 -12.23
C TYR A 1088 -72.83 11.20 -11.64
N ASN A 1089 -73.76 12.15 -11.64
CA ASN A 1089 -73.61 13.40 -10.89
C ASN A 1089 -73.99 13.14 -9.43
N ILE A 1090 -73.15 13.59 -8.48
CA ILE A 1090 -73.55 13.91 -7.11
C ILE A 1090 -72.80 15.18 -6.72
N GLU A 1091 -73.54 16.21 -6.30
CA GLU A 1091 -73.00 17.46 -5.74
C GLU A 1091 -72.71 17.23 -4.24
N ILE A 1092 -71.45 17.38 -3.81
CA ILE A 1092 -71.03 17.57 -2.41
C ILE A 1092 -69.91 18.63 -2.40
N GLU A 1093 -69.87 19.41 -1.33
CA GLU A 1093 -69.23 20.73 -1.24
C GLU A 1093 -67.67 20.71 -1.16
N ASP A 1094 -67.05 21.83 -1.54
CA ASP A 1094 -65.61 22.08 -1.43
C ASP A 1094 -65.17 22.37 0.02
N GLU A 1095 -64.15 21.66 0.53
CA GLU A 1095 -62.99 22.30 1.20
C GLU A 1095 -61.81 21.31 1.41
N GLU A 1096 -60.60 21.85 1.48
CA GLU A 1096 -59.32 21.22 1.91
C GLU A 1096 -58.94 19.79 1.42
N VAL A 1097 -58.50 19.59 0.16
CA VAL A 1097 -57.19 18.94 -0.20
C VAL A 1097 -56.82 19.24 -1.68
N GLU A 1098 -55.94 20.22 -1.98
CA GLU A 1098 -55.18 20.20 -3.25
C GLU A 1098 -53.79 20.90 -3.26
N GLU A 1099 -53.04 20.95 -2.14
CA GLU A 1099 -51.69 21.58 -2.12
C GLU A 1099 -50.50 20.59 -2.09
N ALA A 1100 -50.66 19.40 -2.69
CA ALA A 1100 -49.54 18.46 -2.88
C ALA A 1100 -49.57 17.77 -4.26
N LEU A 1101 -48.47 17.88 -5.01
CA LEU A 1101 -48.17 17.21 -6.30
C LEU A 1101 -48.71 17.83 -7.61
N LYS A 1102 -48.39 19.12 -7.87
CA LYS A 1102 -48.24 19.64 -9.25
C LYS A 1102 -46.85 20.27 -9.45
N ILE A 1103 -45.95 19.56 -10.15
CA ILE A 1103 -44.67 20.11 -10.63
C ILE A 1103 -44.87 20.55 -12.09
N PRO A 1104 -44.83 21.86 -12.42
CA PRO A 1104 -45.05 22.31 -13.79
C PRO A 1104 -43.80 22.12 -14.66
N ILE A 1105 -43.94 21.32 -15.73
CA ILE A 1105 -42.96 21.31 -16.83
C ILE A 1105 -43.24 22.54 -17.71
N THR A 1106 -42.34 23.52 -17.72
CA THR A 1106 -42.42 24.68 -18.63
C THR A 1106 -41.11 24.90 -19.39
N ASN A 1107 -41.10 24.47 -20.65
CA ASN A 1107 -40.05 24.83 -21.60
C ASN A 1107 -40.18 26.32 -21.98
N LYS A 1108 -39.32 27.18 -21.43
CA LYS A 1108 -38.88 28.45 -22.02
C LYS A 1108 -37.62 28.97 -21.33
N SER A 1109 -36.66 29.44 -22.12
CA SER A 1109 -35.48 30.14 -21.60
C SER A 1109 -35.78 31.61 -21.35
N PRO A 1110 -35.37 32.17 -20.20
CA PRO A 1110 -35.08 33.58 -20.07
C PRO A 1110 -33.58 33.81 -19.89
N ARG A 1111 -32.99 34.63 -20.77
CA ARG A 1111 -31.94 35.55 -20.32
C ARG A 1111 -32.60 36.56 -19.38
N ILE A 1112 -32.05 36.77 -18.19
CA ILE A 1112 -32.11 38.05 -17.45
C ILE A 1112 -31.06 38.01 -16.35
N ALA A 1113 -30.33 39.10 -16.17
CA ALA A 1113 -29.55 39.33 -14.96
C ALA A 1113 -30.45 40.04 -13.93
N GLY A 1114 -30.59 39.46 -12.74
CA GLY A 1114 -31.40 40.02 -11.66
C GLY A 1114 -30.63 40.02 -10.35
N HIS A 1115 -30.74 41.10 -9.58
CA HIS A 1115 -30.13 41.20 -8.26
C HIS A 1115 -30.81 40.25 -7.28
N ILE A 1116 -30.03 39.39 -6.61
CA ILE A 1116 -30.42 38.81 -5.31
C ILE A 1116 -30.35 39.95 -4.29
N SER A 1117 -31.33 40.08 -3.41
CA SER A 1117 -31.34 41.18 -2.44
C SER A 1117 -30.45 40.87 -1.23
N GLU A 1118 -29.93 41.91 -0.60
CA GLU A 1118 -29.07 41.77 0.58
C GLU A 1118 -29.82 41.20 1.79
N ARG A 1119 -31.18 41.28 1.80
CA ARG A 1119 -32.02 40.65 2.83
C ARG A 1119 -32.01 39.12 2.72
N ASP A 1120 -32.16 38.57 1.52
CA ASP A 1120 -32.24 37.13 1.29
C ASP A 1120 -30.97 36.42 1.76
N ILE A 1121 -29.81 37.03 1.50
CA ILE A 1121 -28.49 36.57 1.94
C ILE A 1121 -28.39 36.62 3.48
N LYS A 1122 -28.93 37.67 4.10
CA LYS A 1122 -28.86 37.87 5.55
C LYS A 1122 -29.75 36.88 6.31
N GLU A 1123 -30.96 36.63 5.83
CA GLU A 1123 -31.89 35.65 6.42
C GLU A 1123 -31.36 34.21 6.33
N ILE A 1124 -30.70 33.86 5.22
CA ILE A 1124 -29.99 32.57 5.06
C ILE A 1124 -28.83 32.45 6.05
N MET A 1125 -28.11 33.54 6.33
CA MET A 1125 -27.01 33.55 7.31
C MET A 1125 -27.51 33.46 8.76
N GLU A 1126 -28.52 34.22 9.15
CA GLU A 1126 -29.07 34.22 10.51
C GLU A 1126 -29.72 32.86 10.87
N ASN A 1127 -30.44 32.22 9.92
CA ASN A 1127 -30.93 30.85 10.08
C ASN A 1127 -29.80 29.79 10.18
N THR A 1128 -28.62 30.07 9.64
CA THR A 1128 -27.46 29.17 9.76
C THR A 1128 -26.83 29.26 11.15
N ASP A 1129 -26.64 30.46 11.69
CA ASP A 1129 -26.06 30.67 13.02
C ASP A 1129 -26.97 30.18 14.17
N TYR A 1130 -28.29 30.36 14.04
CA TYR A 1130 -29.24 29.87 15.05
C TYR A 1130 -29.19 28.33 15.20
N ARG A 1131 -28.91 27.64 14.10
CA ARG A 1131 -28.78 26.17 14.06
C ARG A 1131 -27.48 25.68 14.73
N ILE A 1132 -26.40 26.46 14.65
CA ILE A 1132 -25.10 26.13 15.26
C ILE A 1132 -25.16 26.26 16.80
N LYS A 1133 -25.91 27.22 17.33
CA LYS A 1133 -26.04 27.42 18.79
C LYS A 1133 -26.68 26.25 19.55
N ARG A 1134 -27.55 25.45 18.90
CA ARG A 1134 -28.23 24.31 19.55
C ARG A 1134 -27.38 23.03 19.68
N GLU A 1135 -26.19 22.94 19.08
CA GLU A 1135 -25.34 21.74 19.13
C GLU A 1135 -24.31 21.74 20.28
N ILE A 1136 -24.44 22.64 21.27
CA ILE A 1136 -23.37 22.93 22.23
C ILE A 1136 -23.55 22.24 23.60
N ASP A 1137 -24.78 22.09 24.11
CA ASP A 1137 -25.03 21.79 25.54
C ASP A 1137 -25.68 20.42 25.82
N VAL A 1138 -24.88 19.34 25.86
CA VAL A 1138 -25.17 18.11 26.65
C VAL A 1138 -23.85 17.47 27.14
N PRO A 1139 -23.67 17.23 28.45
CA PRO A 1139 -22.61 16.37 28.98
C PRO A 1139 -23.14 14.98 29.38
N ASP A 1140 -22.47 13.90 28.96
CA ASP A 1140 -22.77 12.53 29.39
C ASP A 1140 -21.72 12.03 30.40
N ILE A 1141 -22.16 11.52 31.56
CA ILE A 1141 -21.35 10.82 32.57
C ILE A 1141 -22.18 9.67 33.15
N LEU A 1142 -21.68 8.43 33.05
CA LEU A 1142 -21.74 7.37 34.08
C LEU A 1142 -21.02 6.07 33.60
N LEU A 1143 -20.93 5.07 34.49
CA LEU A 1143 -19.93 3.98 34.51
C LEU A 1143 -20.57 2.60 34.77
N ASP A 1144 -19.88 1.45 34.62
CA ASP A 1144 -18.46 1.26 34.28
C ASP A 1144 -18.23 0.42 32.99
N GLU A 1145 -17.79 -0.85 32.90
CA GLU A 1145 -17.29 -1.84 33.88
C GLU A 1145 -16.27 -2.81 33.21
N ILE A 1146 -15.46 -3.54 34.01
CA ILE A 1146 -14.17 -4.12 33.58
C ILE A 1146 -14.06 -5.61 33.95
N ASP A 1147 -13.56 -6.43 33.02
CA ASP A 1147 -12.59 -7.49 33.36
C ASP A 1147 -11.56 -7.70 32.21
N ALA A 1148 -10.35 -8.13 32.54
CA ALA A 1148 -9.21 -8.11 31.61
C ALA A 1148 -8.17 -9.22 31.83
N THR A 1149 -7.75 -9.87 30.75
CA THR A 1149 -6.58 -10.77 30.70
C THR A 1149 -5.75 -10.54 29.43
N ASP A 1150 -4.44 -10.72 29.56
CA ASP A 1150 -3.42 -10.45 28.54
C ASP A 1150 -3.45 -11.44 27.35
N ASP A 1151 -2.82 -11.06 26.23
CA ASP A 1151 -1.72 -11.88 25.71
C ASP A 1151 -0.78 -11.12 24.74
N HIS A 1152 0.42 -11.64 24.57
CA HIS A 1152 1.47 -11.13 23.69
C HIS A 1152 1.26 -11.52 22.22
N ASP A 1153 1.38 -10.56 21.29
CA ASP A 1153 1.65 -10.90 19.89
C ASP A 1153 2.37 -9.79 19.10
N ASN A 1154 3.65 -10.02 18.75
CA ASN A 1154 4.51 -9.01 18.11
C ASN A 1154 5.80 -9.56 17.42
N LYS A 1155 5.73 -10.63 16.60
CA LYS A 1155 6.87 -11.17 15.82
C LYS A 1155 6.49 -11.63 14.39
N ASP A 1156 6.39 -10.73 13.40
CA ASP A 1156 5.95 -11.14 12.03
C ASP A 1156 6.52 -10.36 10.81
N GLU A 1157 7.47 -9.41 10.99
CA GLU A 1157 8.00 -8.58 9.87
C GLU A 1157 9.43 -8.97 9.40
N ALA A 1158 10.01 -10.07 9.94
CA ALA A 1158 11.41 -10.48 9.72
C ALA A 1158 11.57 -11.83 8.98
N TYR A 1159 10.90 -12.01 7.82
CA TYR A 1159 10.96 -13.24 7.03
C TYR A 1159 11.33 -13.00 5.55
N PHE A 1160 11.96 -14.01 4.93
CA PHE A 1160 12.31 -14.13 3.49
C PHE A 1160 13.50 -13.30 2.95
N LYS A 1161 14.74 -13.70 3.28
CA LYS A 1161 15.95 -13.32 2.52
C LYS A 1161 16.96 -14.49 2.38
N ALA A 1162 16.57 -15.53 1.64
CA ALA A 1162 17.42 -16.66 1.24
C ALA A 1162 16.83 -17.35 -0.01
N THR A 1163 17.65 -18.14 -0.72
CA THR A 1163 17.39 -18.89 -1.98
C THR A 1163 17.04 -18.03 -3.20
N ASP A 1164 18.05 -17.69 -4.02
CA ASP A 1164 17.90 -17.22 -5.42
C ASP A 1164 19.06 -17.74 -6.33
N ASP A 1165 19.86 -18.73 -5.87
CA ASP A 1165 21.00 -19.34 -6.58
C ASP A 1165 20.84 -20.87 -6.72
N ILE A 1166 20.52 -21.33 -7.93
CA ILE A 1166 20.63 -22.72 -8.41
C ILE A 1166 21.06 -22.63 -9.89
N ASP A 1167 21.90 -23.57 -10.34
CA ASP A 1167 22.59 -23.55 -11.63
C ASP A 1167 21.64 -23.45 -12.84
N GLU A 1168 21.83 -22.44 -13.69
CA GLU A 1168 21.00 -22.16 -14.87
C GLU A 1168 21.46 -22.90 -16.15
N SER A 1169 22.47 -23.77 -16.06
CA SER A 1169 23.02 -24.53 -17.21
C SER A 1169 22.12 -25.70 -17.66
N ARG A 1170 21.87 -26.66 -16.76
CA ARG A 1170 21.25 -27.97 -17.08
C ARG A 1170 19.78 -27.94 -17.48
N GLU A 1171 19.00 -26.92 -17.10
CA GLU A 1171 17.57 -26.86 -17.45
C GLU A 1171 17.30 -26.62 -18.95
N PHE A 1172 18.31 -26.26 -19.75
CA PHE A 1172 18.11 -25.83 -21.14
C PHE A 1172 18.44 -26.88 -22.21
N GLU A 1173 19.34 -27.84 -21.96
CA GLU A 1173 19.67 -28.90 -22.93
C GLU A 1173 18.42 -29.73 -23.27
N ILE A 1174 17.70 -30.15 -22.23
CA ILE A 1174 16.44 -30.92 -22.31
C ILE A 1174 15.42 -30.26 -23.27
N ILE A 1175 15.32 -28.93 -23.29
CA ILE A 1175 14.35 -28.22 -24.14
C ILE A 1175 14.85 -28.15 -25.60
N THR A 1176 16.16 -28.03 -25.83
CA THR A 1176 16.71 -28.06 -27.19
C THR A 1176 16.67 -29.44 -27.83
N ASP A 1177 16.70 -30.52 -27.05
CA ASP A 1177 16.70 -31.88 -27.60
C ASP A 1177 15.27 -32.36 -27.91
N ILE A 1178 14.28 -32.04 -27.07
CA ILE A 1178 12.85 -32.25 -27.38
C ILE A 1178 12.43 -31.56 -28.71
N ILE A 1179 13.06 -30.44 -29.07
CA ILE A 1179 12.78 -29.71 -30.32
C ILE A 1179 13.46 -30.34 -31.55
N LYS A 1180 14.44 -31.24 -31.38
CA LYS A 1180 15.10 -31.96 -32.49
C LYS A 1180 14.36 -33.24 -32.87
N ASP A 1181 13.88 -34.00 -31.90
CA ASP A 1181 13.27 -35.32 -32.15
C ASP A 1181 11.94 -35.28 -32.92
N GLU A 1182 11.21 -34.16 -32.93
CA GLU A 1182 9.97 -33.99 -33.72
C GLU A 1182 10.21 -33.77 -35.24
N SER A 1183 11.47 -33.81 -35.73
CA SER A 1183 11.81 -33.32 -37.09
C SER A 1183 11.92 -34.36 -38.21
N SER A 1184 11.74 -35.66 -37.95
CA SER A 1184 11.79 -36.71 -38.97
C SER A 1184 10.57 -37.64 -38.94
N PRO A 1185 9.82 -37.83 -40.06
CA PRO A 1185 8.73 -38.79 -40.11
C PRO A 1185 9.25 -40.24 -40.09
N PRO A 1186 8.58 -41.18 -39.40
CA PRO A 1186 8.98 -42.58 -39.41
C PRO A 1186 8.72 -43.22 -40.80
N PRO A 1187 9.62 -44.11 -41.28
CA PRO A 1187 9.40 -44.79 -42.55
C PRO A 1187 8.22 -45.75 -42.43
N GLN A 1188 7.33 -45.74 -43.44
CA GLN A 1188 6.22 -46.68 -43.52
C GLN A 1188 6.74 -48.12 -43.62
N ARG A 1189 6.49 -48.95 -42.60
CA ARG A 1189 6.69 -50.40 -42.67
C ARG A 1189 5.40 -51.08 -43.10
N ASN A 1190 5.50 -51.94 -44.10
CA ASN A 1190 4.37 -52.67 -44.66
C ASN A 1190 3.71 -53.61 -43.65
N ILE A 1191 2.42 -53.84 -43.88
CA ILE A 1191 1.59 -54.80 -43.16
C ILE A 1191 2.15 -56.22 -43.36
N GLY A 1192 2.27 -56.98 -42.27
CA GLY A 1192 2.63 -58.40 -42.27
C GLY A 1192 1.94 -59.11 -41.11
N ASN A 1193 1.26 -60.21 -41.40
CA ASN A 1193 0.51 -60.99 -40.41
C ASN A 1193 1.44 -61.85 -39.54
N SER A 1194 1.21 -61.88 -38.23
CA SER A 1194 0.97 -63.15 -37.50
C SER A 1194 0.63 -62.92 -36.03
N SER A 1195 -0.23 -63.79 -35.49
CA SER A 1195 -0.59 -63.92 -34.08
C SER A 1195 0.59 -64.22 -33.14
N GLN A 1196 0.62 -63.57 -31.98
CA GLN A 1196 0.34 -64.23 -30.69
C GLN A 1196 -0.05 -63.21 -29.61
#